data_AF-A0A2E9IU51-F1
#
_entry.id   AF-A0A2E9IU51-F1
#
_cell.length_a   1.000
_cell.length_b   1.000
_cell.length_c   1.000
_cell.angle_alpha   90.00
_cell.angle_beta   90.00
_cell.angle_gamma   90.00
#
_symmetry.space_group_name_H-M   'P 1'
#
loop_
_entity.id
_entity.type
_entity.pdbx_description
1 polymer ?
#
loop_
_entity_poly.entity_id
_entity_poly.type
_entity_poly.pdbx_seq_one_letter_code
_entity_poly.pdbx_strand_id
1 'polypeptide(L)'
;MHSQLELTPHGVVIAQRPVAASLEAFNGSESAGLFQIAGHKLPSDLDASVHFWKAFTESFIRALCHLPETTSTTINISAPDPSTLTERILTAPPMRGAEYLSSDCLLAIWQRLNEWAAAQIARDGLAPFLAEHAPRWARVGRVTLHLAENKSDPEYPFAFMASYASGLTTSGQVQQLPLGKALQEYAGAQDKGALLKLLSPLHAAAQQCDFLNELIETGDIFHPLVWLPEEAFRFLKNAPIYEDAGLLVRLPNWWKKRGKRPQVSATLGQKKHSSVGKDALLDFKLEVVIDGVPLSAAEIEQLLAGEDGLVLLSGQWIEVDRAKLQQALEHWQAVAAQGGLSLIEGMRLLAGAPADLSPEADSEGSQEWAFAQAGDWLQETLDQLRNPERTAPPETLQATLRPYQEKGLNWLWFCAQTGLGACLADDMGLGKTIQVLAALLHKQAELPDTPPSLLVVPASLIGNWQREAQKFAPSLRIGVAHRSSAASDTMRHSAEGLADGAYDLIITTYGMLSRLDWLSKVAWHWVVLDEAQAIKNHSTRQSKAVRQLQAHARFALTGTPIENHLGDLWSLFDFLNPGLLGNANQFKRFAKSLASGDGENYAPLRRLVAPYILRRLKTDKSIINDLPDKTEMKVFCGLSTKQAKLYQQTAKTLETELKSTAGIQRKGLVLAYLMRFKQICNHPDQLTKTGDYTPKDSAKFTRLAELCSEIESRGEKVLIFTQFKEITDPLEACLAEVFGRNGLILHGGTPITERQSMVERFQREDGPPFFILSLKAGGTGLNLTAASHVIHFDRWWNPAIENQATDRAYRIGQRRNVLVHKFITTGTLEERIDKLISGKQNTANQILTSGSTEKAFTDMNNDELLNFVRLDLNQSTQS
;
A
#
# COMPACT_ATOMS: atom_id res chain seq x y z
N MET A 1 -8.88 12.86 51.26
CA MET A 1 -9.06 13.76 50.10
C MET A 1 -8.80 12.97 48.84
N HIS A 2 -9.86 12.62 48.11
CA HIS A 2 -9.75 12.07 46.77
C HIS A 2 -9.56 13.26 45.83
N SER A 3 -8.36 13.41 45.28
CA SER A 3 -7.97 14.45 44.33
C SER A 3 -7.59 13.72 43.05
N GLN A 4 -8.36 13.89 41.98
CA GLN A 4 -8.15 13.23 40.70
C GLN A 4 -6.97 13.85 39.95
N LEU A 5 -6.74 15.16 40.13
CA LEU A 5 -5.53 15.85 39.70
C LEU A 5 -4.70 16.25 40.93
N GLU A 6 -3.38 16.23 40.78
CA GLU A 6 -2.44 16.73 41.79
C GLU A 6 -1.38 17.63 41.17
N LEU A 7 -0.94 18.63 41.94
CA LEU A 7 0.16 19.51 41.56
C LEU A 7 1.46 18.94 42.16
N THR A 8 2.42 18.62 41.31
CA THR A 8 3.71 18.10 41.78
C THR A 8 4.57 19.21 42.41
N PRO A 9 5.59 18.86 43.22
CA PRO A 9 6.55 19.83 43.74
C PRO A 9 7.32 20.61 42.66
N HIS A 10 7.32 20.10 41.43
CA HIS A 10 7.92 20.74 40.26
C HIS A 10 6.96 21.68 39.52
N GLY A 11 5.77 21.92 40.08
CA GLY A 11 4.76 22.81 39.51
C GLY A 11 4.07 22.25 38.26
N VAL A 12 3.98 20.93 38.13
CA VAL A 12 3.33 20.22 37.01
C VAL A 12 2.07 19.50 37.51
N VAL A 13 0.95 19.66 36.80
CA VAL A 13 -0.33 19.01 37.06
C VAL A 13 -0.37 17.63 36.42
N ILE A 14 -0.66 16.61 37.23
CA ILE A 14 -0.75 15.21 36.78
C ILE A 14 -2.04 14.55 37.27
N ALA A 15 -2.52 13.54 36.53
CA ALA A 15 -3.67 12.73 36.92
C ALA A 15 -3.24 11.52 37.77
N GLN A 16 -3.99 11.25 38.85
CA GLN A 16 -3.71 10.09 39.70
C GLN A 16 -4.11 8.77 39.03
N ARG A 17 -3.37 7.70 39.35
CA ARG A 17 -3.64 6.36 38.85
C ARG A 17 -4.54 5.56 39.80
N PRO A 18 -5.53 4.80 39.30
CA PRO A 18 -5.85 4.61 37.87
C PRO A 18 -6.53 5.86 37.26
N VAL A 19 -6.06 6.24 36.07
CA VAL A 19 -6.52 7.45 35.39
C VAL A 19 -7.93 7.20 34.86
N ALA A 20 -8.89 8.06 35.22
CA ALA A 20 -10.22 8.03 34.62
C ALA A 20 -10.10 8.25 33.11
N ALA A 21 -10.93 7.58 32.29
CA ALA A 21 -10.87 7.71 30.82
C ALA A 21 -10.90 9.18 30.34
N SER A 22 -11.61 10.05 31.07
CA SER A 22 -11.70 11.50 30.79
C SER A 22 -10.42 12.29 31.08
N LEU A 23 -9.40 11.67 31.69
CA LEU A 23 -8.12 12.28 32.08
C LEU A 23 -6.92 11.58 31.41
N GLU A 24 -7.15 10.66 30.47
CA GLU A 24 -6.07 9.88 29.84
C GLU A 24 -5.04 10.74 29.09
N ALA A 25 -5.40 11.92 28.59
CA ALA A 25 -4.44 12.78 27.87
C ALA A 25 -3.32 13.31 28.78
N PHE A 26 -3.49 13.28 30.10
CA PHE A 26 -2.40 13.57 31.06
C PHE A 26 -1.26 12.54 31.00
N ASN A 27 -1.46 11.35 30.40
CA ASN A 27 -0.35 10.41 30.14
C ASN A 27 0.60 10.92 29.04
N GLY A 28 0.14 11.80 28.16
CA GLY A 28 0.94 12.40 27.10
C GLY A 28 1.69 13.64 27.57
N SER A 29 0.96 14.64 28.09
CA SER A 29 1.53 15.84 28.69
C SER A 29 0.53 16.58 29.59
N GLU A 30 1.02 17.44 30.48
CA GLU A 30 0.19 18.34 31.31
C GLU A 30 -0.71 19.21 30.43
N SER A 31 -0.15 19.88 29.41
CA SER A 31 -0.89 20.78 28.53
C SER A 31 -1.98 20.05 27.75
N ALA A 32 -1.69 18.84 27.23
CA ALA A 32 -2.69 18.04 26.51
C ALA A 32 -3.86 17.63 27.43
N GLY A 33 -3.54 17.23 28.67
CA GLY A 33 -4.55 16.93 29.69
C GLY A 33 -5.42 18.14 30.05
N LEU A 34 -4.79 19.28 30.30
CA LEU A 34 -5.48 20.54 30.61
C LEU A 34 -6.40 21.01 29.48
N PHE A 35 -5.93 20.92 28.22
CA PHE A 35 -6.77 21.24 27.05
C PHE A 35 -7.92 20.25 26.89
N GLN A 36 -7.70 18.95 27.13
CA GLN A 36 -8.77 17.94 27.06
C GLN A 36 -9.92 18.29 28.00
N ILE A 37 -9.63 18.63 29.27
CA ILE A 37 -10.67 18.92 30.27
C ILE A 37 -11.41 20.24 30.03
N ALA A 38 -10.76 21.23 29.41
CA ALA A 38 -11.37 22.52 29.11
C ALA A 38 -12.08 22.58 27.74
N GLY A 39 -11.61 21.79 26.77
CA GLY A 39 -12.14 21.78 25.40
C GLY A 39 -13.36 20.87 25.19
N HIS A 40 -13.52 19.85 26.04
CA HIS A 40 -14.51 18.79 25.85
C HIS A 40 -15.62 18.79 26.91
N LYS A 41 -16.73 18.09 26.63
CA LYS A 41 -17.78 17.87 27.61
C LYS A 41 -17.32 16.80 28.60
N LEU A 42 -17.28 17.16 29.87
CA LEU A 42 -16.85 16.27 30.94
C LEU A 42 -18.01 15.49 31.57
N PRO A 43 -17.74 14.29 32.13
CA PRO A 43 -18.65 13.57 33.01
C PRO A 43 -19.04 14.37 34.26
N SER A 44 -20.18 14.02 34.88
CA SER A 44 -20.71 14.72 36.06
C SER A 44 -20.07 14.32 37.40
N ASP A 45 -19.17 13.34 37.39
CA ASP A 45 -18.56 12.70 38.57
C ASP A 45 -17.11 13.15 38.85
N LEU A 46 -16.70 14.30 38.31
CA LEU A 46 -15.38 14.87 38.52
C LEU A 46 -15.30 15.67 39.81
N ASP A 47 -14.13 15.63 40.46
CA ASP A 47 -13.93 16.34 41.72
C ASP A 47 -13.56 17.82 41.53
N ALA A 48 -13.51 18.54 42.65
CA ALA A 48 -13.22 19.98 42.67
C ALA A 48 -11.84 20.32 42.08
N SER A 49 -10.85 19.43 42.18
CA SER A 49 -9.51 19.66 41.63
C SER A 49 -9.54 19.75 40.10
N VAL A 50 -10.34 18.89 39.45
CA VAL A 50 -10.51 18.92 37.99
C VAL A 50 -11.25 20.18 37.55
N HIS A 51 -12.28 20.60 38.28
CA HIS A 51 -13.03 21.81 37.98
C HIS A 51 -12.19 23.09 38.10
N PHE A 52 -11.30 23.15 39.10
CA PHE A 52 -10.36 24.26 39.27
C PHE A 52 -9.44 24.41 38.06
N TRP A 53 -8.76 23.33 37.66
CA TRP A 53 -7.83 23.34 36.52
C TRP A 53 -8.55 23.56 35.19
N LYS A 54 -9.75 23.01 35.02
CA LYS A 54 -10.61 23.30 33.87
C LYS A 54 -10.91 24.79 33.75
N ALA A 55 -11.38 25.43 34.82
CA ALA A 55 -11.73 26.86 34.79
C ALA A 55 -10.52 27.76 34.52
N PHE A 56 -9.33 27.37 35.00
CA PHE A 56 -8.08 28.03 34.67
C PHE A 56 -7.75 27.92 33.18
N THR A 57 -7.79 26.72 32.60
CA THR A 57 -7.49 26.51 31.18
C THR A 57 -8.57 27.07 30.24
N GLU A 58 -9.85 27.11 30.64
CA GLU A 58 -10.90 27.77 29.85
C GLU A 58 -10.64 29.27 29.66
N SER A 59 -10.02 29.93 30.64
CA SER A 59 -9.63 31.34 30.49
C SER A 59 -8.54 31.52 29.44
N PHE A 60 -7.62 30.56 29.33
CA PHE A 60 -6.60 30.50 28.28
C PHE A 60 -7.24 30.27 26.89
N ILE A 61 -8.09 29.26 26.76
CA ILE A 61 -8.75 28.93 25.48
C ILE A 61 -9.62 30.09 25.00
N ARG A 62 -10.31 30.80 25.91
CA ARG A 62 -11.09 31.99 25.57
C ARG A 62 -10.21 33.07 24.94
N ALA A 63 -9.06 33.36 25.54
CA ALA A 63 -8.12 34.32 24.98
C ALA A 63 -7.56 33.86 23.63
N LEU A 64 -7.33 32.56 23.46
CA LEU A 64 -6.87 31.96 22.19
C LEU A 64 -7.90 32.14 21.06
N CYS A 65 -9.20 32.03 21.35
CA CYS A 65 -10.27 32.21 20.36
C CYS A 65 -10.38 33.64 19.82
N HIS A 66 -9.76 34.62 20.49
CA HIS A 66 -9.76 36.02 20.05
C HIS A 66 -8.55 36.38 19.17
N LEU A 67 -7.69 35.42 18.83
CA LEU A 67 -6.59 35.62 17.89
C LEU A 67 -7.08 35.53 16.43
N PRO A 68 -6.53 36.35 15.50
CA PRO A 68 -6.80 36.22 14.06
C PRO A 68 -6.32 34.87 13.50
N GLU A 69 -7.02 34.30 12.53
CA GLU A 69 -6.63 33.02 11.90
C GLU A 69 -5.31 33.09 11.11
N THR A 70 -4.88 34.29 10.73
CA THR A 70 -3.59 34.55 10.08
C THR A 70 -2.39 34.45 11.01
N THR A 71 -2.60 34.18 12.30
CA THR A 71 -1.55 34.07 13.32
C THR A 71 -0.89 32.69 13.27
N SER A 72 -0.05 32.44 12.26
CA SER A 72 0.55 31.11 12.03
C SER A 72 1.88 30.87 12.73
N THR A 73 2.54 31.88 13.29
CA THR A 73 3.95 31.72 13.75
C THR A 73 4.32 32.30 15.11
N THR A 74 3.50 33.14 15.75
CA THR A 74 3.82 33.70 17.09
C THR A 74 2.56 33.86 17.95
N ILE A 75 2.26 32.83 18.74
CA ILE A 75 1.20 32.89 19.75
C ILE A 75 1.83 33.23 21.09
N ASN A 76 1.46 34.38 21.64
CA ASN A 76 1.84 34.78 22.98
C ASN A 76 0.64 35.40 23.68
N ILE A 77 -0.15 34.57 24.37
CA ILE A 77 -1.31 35.03 25.13
C ILE A 77 -0.80 35.57 26.47
N SER A 78 -1.04 36.87 26.72
CA SER A 78 -0.77 37.50 28.00
C SER A 78 -1.46 36.76 29.13
N ALA A 79 -0.72 36.47 30.20
CA ALA A 79 -1.27 35.86 31.40
C ALA A 79 -2.28 36.80 32.09
N PRO A 80 -3.22 36.25 32.90
CA PRO A 80 -4.12 37.05 33.72
C PRO A 80 -3.32 37.99 34.64
N ASP A 81 -3.94 39.11 35.01
CA ASP A 81 -3.29 40.07 35.89
C ASP A 81 -3.00 39.46 37.28
N PRO A 82 -2.00 39.99 38.01
CA PRO A 82 -1.60 39.43 39.30
C PRO A 82 -2.72 39.36 40.36
N SER A 83 -3.72 40.25 40.29
CA SER A 83 -4.84 40.24 41.25
C SER A 83 -5.79 39.08 40.98
N THR A 84 -6.09 38.81 39.70
CA THR A 84 -6.86 37.64 39.26
C THR A 84 -6.16 36.32 39.60
N LEU A 85 -4.83 36.24 39.47
CA LEU A 85 -4.08 35.05 39.87
C LEU A 85 -4.10 34.83 41.39
N THR A 86 -3.97 35.90 42.16
CA THR A 86 -4.04 35.85 43.63
C THR A 86 -5.41 35.38 44.13
N GLU A 87 -6.49 35.90 43.55
CA GLU A 87 -7.85 35.47 43.87
C GLU A 87 -8.08 34.00 43.55
N ARG A 88 -7.54 33.50 42.42
CA ARG A 88 -7.62 32.08 42.05
C ARG A 88 -6.87 31.18 43.02
N ILE A 89 -5.71 31.60 43.52
CA ILE A 89 -4.96 30.82 44.53
C ILE A 89 -5.76 30.74 45.84
N LEU A 90 -6.35 31.86 46.28
CA LEU A 90 -7.16 31.91 47.51
C LEU A 90 -8.44 31.08 47.42
N THR A 91 -8.97 30.86 46.22
CA THR A 91 -10.20 30.09 45.96
C THR A 91 -9.94 28.65 45.52
N ALA A 92 -8.68 28.21 45.50
CA ALA A 92 -8.32 26.86 45.11
C ALA A 92 -8.92 25.82 46.08
N PRO A 93 -9.56 24.75 45.58
CA PRO A 93 -10.12 23.72 46.44
C PRO A 93 -9.00 22.91 47.10
N PRO A 94 -9.27 22.24 48.25
CA PRO A 94 -8.31 21.31 48.84
C PRO A 94 -7.96 20.18 47.86
N MET A 95 -6.73 20.20 47.35
CA MET A 95 -6.20 19.23 46.39
C MET A 95 -4.77 18.83 46.76
N ARG A 96 -4.31 17.66 46.31
CA ARG A 96 -2.93 17.25 46.60
C ARG A 96 -1.94 18.16 45.88
N GLY A 97 -0.94 18.65 46.62
CA GLY A 97 0.04 19.59 46.11
C GLY A 97 -0.42 21.04 46.07
N ALA A 98 -1.57 21.37 46.66
CA ALA A 98 -2.03 22.76 46.78
C ALA A 98 -1.03 23.66 47.53
N GLU A 99 -0.19 23.09 48.40
CA GLU A 99 0.91 23.78 49.08
C GLU A 99 1.99 24.34 48.12
N TYR A 100 2.05 23.84 46.89
CA TYR A 100 2.96 24.33 45.84
C TYR A 100 2.30 25.38 44.93
N LEU A 101 1.01 25.66 45.12
CA LEU A 101 0.27 26.60 44.28
C LEU A 101 0.65 28.06 44.62
N SER A 102 1.30 28.73 43.67
CA SER A 102 1.72 30.13 43.77
C SER A 102 1.45 30.88 42.46
N SER A 103 1.54 32.21 42.48
CA SER A 103 1.40 33.02 41.26
C SER A 103 2.44 32.65 40.22
N ASP A 104 3.68 32.40 40.65
CA ASP A 104 4.77 31.95 39.77
C ASP A 104 4.48 30.57 39.16
N CYS A 105 3.87 29.66 39.94
CA CYS A 105 3.46 28.35 39.44
C CYS A 105 2.38 28.46 38.37
N LEU A 106 1.33 29.27 38.60
CA LEU A 106 0.27 29.50 37.60
C LEU A 106 0.80 30.17 36.33
N LEU A 107 1.72 31.13 36.46
CA LEU A 107 2.39 31.77 35.31
C LEU A 107 3.22 30.75 34.52
N ALA A 108 3.96 29.87 35.18
CA ALA A 108 4.74 28.84 34.53
C ALA A 108 3.84 27.83 33.77
N ILE A 109 2.70 27.44 34.35
CA ILE A 109 1.72 26.58 33.67
C ILE A 109 1.11 27.31 32.46
N TRP A 110 0.77 28.60 32.59
CA TRP A 110 0.25 29.42 31.50
C TRP A 110 1.25 29.52 30.34
N GLN A 111 2.53 29.70 30.64
CA GLN A 111 3.59 29.72 29.64
C GLN A 111 3.71 28.37 28.91
N ARG A 112 3.64 27.24 29.63
CA ARG A 112 3.65 25.91 28.99
C ARG A 112 2.43 25.68 28.10
N LEU A 113 1.25 26.21 28.47
CA LEU A 113 0.07 26.20 27.59
C LEU A 113 0.30 27.03 26.32
N ASN A 114 0.93 28.21 26.42
CA ASN A 114 1.33 29.01 25.26
C ASN A 114 2.30 28.25 24.35
N GLU A 115 3.37 27.68 24.90
CA GLU A 115 4.38 26.93 24.14
C GLU A 115 3.77 25.71 23.45
N TRP A 116 2.92 24.97 24.16
CA TRP A 116 2.26 23.78 23.61
C TRP A 116 1.26 24.16 22.49
N ALA A 117 0.40 25.15 22.73
CA ALA A 117 -0.56 25.60 21.72
C ALA A 117 0.15 26.18 20.49
N ALA A 118 1.22 26.97 20.67
CA ALA A 118 2.03 27.48 19.58
C ALA A 118 2.65 26.37 18.73
N ALA A 119 3.17 25.31 19.37
CA ALA A 119 3.77 24.17 18.66
C ALA A 119 2.76 23.36 17.83
N GLN A 120 1.52 23.22 18.30
CA GLN A 120 0.46 22.53 17.54
C GLN A 120 -0.11 23.42 16.44
N ILE A 121 -0.38 24.70 16.73
CA ILE A 121 -0.94 25.64 15.75
C ILE A 121 0.05 25.93 14.61
N ALA A 122 1.36 25.93 14.87
CA ALA A 122 2.36 26.06 13.81
C ALA A 122 2.35 24.89 12.80
N ARG A 123 1.77 23.73 13.16
CA ARG A 123 1.67 22.58 12.25
C ARG A 123 0.44 22.66 11.37
N ASP A 124 -0.73 22.88 11.99
CA ASP A 124 -2.02 22.68 11.34
C ASP A 124 -2.88 23.95 11.29
N GLY A 125 -2.43 25.06 11.88
CA GLY A 125 -3.18 26.31 11.95
C GLY A 125 -4.17 26.38 13.12
N LEU A 126 -4.65 27.60 13.42
CA LEU A 126 -5.49 27.86 14.60
C LEU A 126 -6.87 27.20 14.49
N ALA A 127 -7.47 27.18 13.30
CA ALA A 127 -8.81 26.62 13.09
C ALA A 127 -8.83 25.08 13.23
N PRO A 128 -7.94 24.31 12.58
CA PRO A 128 -7.85 22.87 12.82
C PRO A 128 -7.50 22.52 14.26
N PHE A 129 -6.58 23.27 14.89
CA PHE A 129 -6.24 23.11 16.30
C PHE A 129 -7.45 23.26 17.23
N LEU A 130 -8.23 24.34 17.07
CA LEU A 130 -9.43 24.56 17.88
C LEU A 130 -10.51 23.51 17.59
N ALA A 131 -10.65 23.06 16.33
CA ALA A 131 -11.60 22.01 15.97
C ALA A 131 -11.26 20.66 16.63
N GLU A 132 -9.98 20.33 16.75
CA GLU A 132 -9.50 19.09 17.38
C GLU A 132 -9.53 19.17 18.91
N HIS A 133 -8.91 20.19 19.49
CA HIS A 133 -8.66 20.24 20.93
C HIS A 133 -9.72 21.00 21.74
N ALA A 134 -10.49 21.89 21.10
CA ALA A 134 -11.52 22.68 21.76
C ALA A 134 -12.77 22.90 20.87
N PRO A 135 -13.42 21.83 20.38
CA PRO A 135 -14.45 21.91 19.32
C PRO A 135 -15.65 22.79 19.68
N ARG A 136 -15.96 22.95 20.98
CA ARG A 136 -17.05 23.82 21.47
C ARG A 136 -16.66 25.30 21.41
N TRP A 137 -15.38 25.61 21.56
CA TRP A 137 -14.80 26.95 21.57
C TRP A 137 -14.47 27.47 20.17
N ALA A 138 -14.22 26.57 19.21
CA ALA A 138 -13.95 26.91 17.80
C ALA A 138 -15.02 27.81 17.14
N ARG A 139 -16.23 27.90 17.72
CA ARG A 139 -17.35 28.68 17.18
C ARG A 139 -17.53 30.04 17.86
N VAL A 140 -16.90 30.30 19.00
CA VAL A 140 -17.09 31.52 19.80
C VAL A 140 -16.35 32.70 19.17
N GLY A 141 -17.02 33.84 19.01
CA GLY A 141 -16.42 35.04 18.39
C GLY A 141 -16.39 35.07 16.86
N ARG A 142 -17.05 34.11 16.18
CA ARG A 142 -17.11 34.02 14.71
C ARG A 142 -18.48 34.38 14.17
N VAL A 143 -18.50 34.99 12.98
CA VAL A 143 -19.71 35.22 12.19
C VAL A 143 -20.08 33.93 11.46
N THR A 144 -21.37 33.59 11.49
CA THR A 144 -21.96 32.45 10.79
C THR A 144 -23.00 32.93 9.79
N LEU A 145 -22.85 32.55 8.52
CA LEU A 145 -23.84 32.78 7.46
C LEU A 145 -24.75 31.56 7.36
N HIS A 146 -26.06 31.75 7.46
CA HIS A 146 -27.05 30.67 7.43
C HIS A 146 -27.89 30.78 6.17
N LEU A 147 -28.02 29.68 5.43
CA LEU A 147 -28.98 29.51 4.37
C LEU A 147 -29.87 28.31 4.69
N ALA A 148 -31.19 28.50 4.65
CA ALA A 148 -32.18 27.48 4.93
C ALA A 148 -33.27 27.47 3.85
N GLU A 149 -33.88 26.31 3.62
CA GLU A 149 -35.03 26.15 2.73
C GLU A 149 -36.32 26.54 3.47
N ASN A 150 -37.09 27.44 2.86
CA ASN A 150 -38.40 27.88 3.33
C ASN A 150 -39.50 27.20 2.49
N LYS A 151 -39.98 26.05 2.97
CA LYS A 151 -41.04 25.27 2.28
C LYS A 151 -42.43 25.94 2.31
N SER A 152 -42.58 26.98 3.12
CA SER A 152 -43.85 27.70 3.32
C SER A 152 -44.10 28.77 2.26
N ASP A 153 -43.06 29.17 1.52
CA ASP A 153 -43.12 30.23 0.51
C ASP A 153 -42.55 29.71 -0.83
N PRO A 154 -43.41 29.38 -1.81
CA PRO A 154 -42.97 28.91 -3.11
C PRO A 154 -42.31 29.99 -3.97
N GLU A 155 -42.58 31.27 -3.70
CA GLU A 155 -42.04 32.41 -4.46
C GLU A 155 -40.62 32.74 -3.96
N TYR A 156 -40.39 32.65 -2.65
CA TYR A 156 -39.09 32.80 -2.02
C TYR A 156 -38.70 31.57 -1.18
N PRO A 157 -38.23 30.50 -1.84
CA PRO A 157 -38.04 29.20 -1.21
C PRO A 157 -36.80 29.12 -0.31
N PHE A 158 -36.04 30.20 -0.15
CA PHE A 158 -34.84 30.25 0.66
C PHE A 158 -34.87 31.41 1.65
N ALA A 159 -34.29 31.19 2.84
CA ALA A 159 -34.11 32.20 3.87
C ALA A 159 -32.64 32.29 4.28
N PHE A 160 -32.14 33.51 4.39
CA PHE A 160 -30.77 33.84 4.74
C PHE A 160 -30.71 34.65 6.03
N MET A 161 -29.66 34.42 6.85
CA MET A 161 -29.37 35.25 8.02
C MET A 161 -27.89 35.15 8.39
N ALA A 162 -27.27 36.25 8.83
CA ALA A 162 -25.98 36.22 9.51
C ALA A 162 -26.15 36.26 11.04
N SER A 163 -25.36 35.47 11.77
CA SER A 163 -25.31 35.46 13.24
C SER A 163 -23.86 35.49 13.73
N TYR A 164 -23.66 35.75 15.03
CA TYR A 164 -22.37 35.56 15.68
C TYR A 164 -22.54 34.82 17.01
N ALA A 165 -21.48 34.13 17.42
CA ALA A 165 -21.43 33.47 18.71
C ALA A 165 -20.91 34.42 19.80
N SER A 166 -21.77 34.86 20.71
CA SER A 166 -21.38 35.77 21.79
C SER A 166 -20.65 35.08 22.95
N GLY A 167 -20.80 33.76 23.11
CA GLY A 167 -20.16 33.00 24.20
C GLY A 167 -20.73 31.60 24.41
N LEU A 168 -20.34 30.96 25.51
CA LEU A 168 -20.93 29.70 26.00
C LEU A 168 -21.85 29.99 27.19
N THR A 169 -23.01 29.34 27.23
CA THR A 169 -23.91 29.36 28.40
C THR A 169 -23.29 28.58 29.57
N THR A 170 -23.87 28.67 30.77
CA THR A 170 -23.49 27.87 31.95
C THR A 170 -23.64 26.36 31.74
N SER A 171 -24.50 25.93 30.80
CA SER A 171 -24.60 24.53 30.34
C SER A 171 -23.62 24.17 29.21
N GLY A 172 -22.81 25.14 28.78
CA GLY A 172 -21.80 25.05 27.73
C GLY A 172 -22.36 25.02 26.30
N GLN A 173 -23.58 25.49 26.07
CA GLN A 173 -24.11 25.65 24.70
C GLN A 173 -23.65 26.99 24.11
N VAL A 174 -23.35 27.02 22.81
CA VAL A 174 -22.95 28.26 22.12
C VAL A 174 -24.16 29.17 21.98
N GLN A 175 -24.10 30.38 22.53
CA GLN A 175 -25.12 31.40 22.39
C GLN A 175 -24.94 32.11 21.05
N GLN A 176 -25.96 32.06 20.18
CA GLN A 176 -25.96 32.65 18.84
C GLN A 176 -26.95 33.82 18.81
N LEU A 177 -26.49 34.98 18.34
CA LEU A 177 -27.32 36.17 18.18
C LEU A 177 -27.25 36.67 16.73
N PRO A 178 -28.34 37.26 16.17
CA PRO A 178 -28.30 37.87 14.85
C PRO A 178 -27.18 38.92 14.76
N LEU A 179 -26.49 38.98 13.62
CA LEU A 179 -25.34 39.86 13.45
C LEU A 179 -25.70 41.33 13.66
N GLY A 180 -26.92 41.75 13.29
CA GLY A 180 -27.43 43.09 13.58
C GLY A 180 -27.46 43.46 15.06
N LYS A 181 -27.55 42.49 16.00
CA LYS A 181 -27.44 42.76 17.45
C LYS A 181 -26.02 43.10 17.88
N ALA A 182 -24.98 42.62 17.18
CA ALA A 182 -23.60 42.97 17.46
C ALA A 182 -23.37 44.49 17.32
N LEU A 183 -23.99 45.11 16.32
CA LEU A 183 -23.92 46.56 16.12
C LEU A 183 -24.51 47.32 17.31
N GLN A 184 -25.55 46.80 17.96
CA GLN A 184 -26.18 47.43 19.13
C GLN A 184 -25.36 47.21 20.42
N GLU A 185 -24.88 45.99 20.65
CA GLU A 185 -24.14 45.62 21.87
C GLU A 185 -22.76 46.27 21.93
N TYR A 186 -21.99 46.22 20.84
CA TYR A 186 -20.62 46.76 20.81
C TYR A 186 -20.58 48.28 20.61
N ALA A 187 -21.62 48.89 20.02
CA ALA A 187 -21.75 50.35 19.99
C ALA A 187 -22.05 50.94 21.39
N GLY A 188 -22.85 50.25 22.20
CA GLY A 188 -23.18 50.67 23.57
C GLY A 188 -22.01 50.57 24.56
N ALA A 189 -21.08 49.63 24.35
CA ALA A 189 -19.94 49.38 25.23
C ALA A 189 -18.65 50.16 24.88
N GLN A 190 -18.67 51.02 23.86
CA GLN A 190 -17.50 51.73 23.29
C GLN A 190 -16.34 50.83 22.80
N ASP A 191 -16.55 49.52 22.64
CA ASP A 191 -15.50 48.59 22.20
C ASP A 191 -15.48 48.44 20.66
N LYS A 192 -15.06 49.51 19.99
CA LYS A 192 -14.92 49.54 18.51
C LYS A 192 -13.89 48.52 17.99
N GLY A 193 -12.90 48.17 18.81
CA GLY A 193 -11.86 47.20 18.44
C GLY A 193 -12.39 45.78 18.33
N ALA A 194 -13.25 45.36 19.26
CA ALA A 194 -13.89 44.05 19.21
C ALA A 194 -14.86 43.91 18.02
N LEU A 195 -15.63 44.96 17.72
CA LEU A 195 -16.55 44.96 16.57
C LEU A 195 -15.82 44.86 15.23
N LEU A 196 -14.73 45.62 15.05
CA LEU A 196 -13.90 45.54 13.85
C LEU A 196 -13.26 44.16 13.67
N LYS A 197 -12.81 43.53 14.76
CA LYS A 197 -12.29 42.15 14.71
C LYS A 197 -13.36 41.13 14.32
N LEU A 198 -14.59 41.28 14.85
CA LEU A 198 -15.71 40.40 14.52
C LEU A 198 -16.11 40.48 13.04
N LEU A 199 -16.08 41.69 12.47
CA LEU A 199 -16.48 41.94 11.07
C LEU A 199 -15.34 41.79 10.05
N SER A 200 -14.08 41.66 10.50
CA SER A 200 -12.91 41.52 9.61
C SER A 200 -13.02 40.34 8.62
N PRO A 201 -13.41 39.12 9.04
CA PRO A 201 -13.66 38.00 8.11
C PRO A 201 -14.73 38.30 7.05
N LEU A 202 -15.76 39.06 7.43
CA LEU A 202 -16.86 39.43 6.54
C LEU A 202 -16.36 40.40 5.44
N HIS A 203 -15.49 41.34 5.80
CA HIS A 203 -14.88 42.25 4.84
C HIS A 203 -13.85 41.56 3.94
N ALA A 204 -13.06 40.61 4.49
CA ALA A 204 -12.13 39.81 3.69
C ALA A 204 -12.86 38.97 2.63
N ALA A 205 -13.98 38.35 2.99
CA ALA A 205 -14.82 37.59 2.05
C ALA A 205 -15.43 38.48 0.95
N ALA A 206 -15.86 39.69 1.30
CA ALA A 206 -16.44 40.64 0.35
C ALA A 206 -15.46 41.11 -0.74
N GLN A 207 -14.15 41.21 -0.43
CA GLN A 207 -13.13 41.54 -1.43
C GLN A 207 -12.95 40.48 -2.52
N GLN A 208 -13.41 39.24 -2.26
CA GLN A 208 -13.29 38.11 -3.19
C GLN A 208 -14.65 37.65 -3.75
N CYS A 209 -15.75 38.24 -3.28
CA CYS A 209 -17.10 37.85 -3.66
C CYS A 209 -17.99 39.09 -3.78
N ASP A 210 -18.25 39.51 -5.03
CA ASP A 210 -19.08 40.68 -5.34
C ASP A 210 -20.48 40.57 -4.71
N PHE A 211 -21.07 39.37 -4.70
CA PHE A 211 -22.38 39.12 -4.10
C PHE A 211 -22.41 39.41 -2.59
N LEU A 212 -21.36 39.03 -1.85
CA LEU A 212 -21.29 39.34 -0.43
C LEU A 212 -20.95 40.82 -0.19
N ASN A 213 -20.17 41.44 -1.07
CA ASN A 213 -19.90 42.87 -1.02
C ASN A 213 -21.20 43.70 -1.19
N GLU A 214 -22.04 43.32 -2.14
CA GLU A 214 -23.36 43.94 -2.36
C GLU A 214 -24.24 43.87 -1.10
N LEU A 215 -24.29 42.71 -0.42
CA LEU A 215 -25.04 42.55 0.84
C LEU A 215 -24.50 43.41 2.00
N ILE A 216 -23.19 43.71 2.00
CA ILE A 216 -22.58 44.59 3.01
C ILE A 216 -22.85 46.06 2.70
N GLU A 217 -22.72 46.47 1.44
CA GLU A 217 -22.94 47.86 0.99
C GLU A 217 -24.40 48.30 1.18
N THR A 218 -25.34 47.40 0.92
CA THR A 218 -26.79 47.62 1.13
C THR A 218 -27.17 47.57 2.62
N GLY A 219 -26.36 46.91 3.46
CA GLY A 219 -26.65 46.65 4.87
C GLY A 219 -27.55 45.43 5.10
N ASP A 220 -27.96 44.74 4.04
CA ASP A 220 -28.86 43.58 4.10
C ASP A 220 -28.25 42.39 4.86
N ILE A 221 -26.91 42.30 4.90
CA ILE A 221 -26.18 41.28 5.68
C ILE A 221 -26.53 41.28 7.19
N PHE A 222 -27.03 42.41 7.72
CA PHE A 222 -27.42 42.56 9.12
C PHE A 222 -28.87 42.17 9.40
N HIS A 223 -29.64 41.80 8.38
CA HIS A 223 -31.06 41.48 8.46
C HIS A 223 -31.35 40.05 7.94
N PRO A 224 -32.40 39.38 8.44
CA PRO A 224 -32.90 38.16 7.81
C PRO A 224 -33.51 38.49 6.44
N LEU A 225 -33.14 37.72 5.40
CA LEU A 225 -33.60 37.89 4.03
C LEU A 225 -34.33 36.63 3.54
N VAL A 226 -35.16 36.81 2.52
CA VAL A 226 -35.71 35.71 1.72
C VAL A 226 -35.16 35.82 0.30
N TRP A 227 -34.83 34.69 -0.32
CA TRP A 227 -34.06 34.62 -1.56
C TRP A 227 -34.75 33.77 -2.62
N LEU A 228 -34.57 34.20 -3.86
CA LEU A 228 -34.86 33.42 -5.06
C LEU A 228 -33.82 32.27 -5.22
N PRO A 229 -34.15 31.22 -5.99
CA PRO A 229 -33.20 30.12 -6.25
C PRO A 229 -31.86 30.57 -6.83
N GLU A 230 -31.84 31.60 -7.69
CA GLU A 230 -30.61 32.15 -8.27
C GLU A 230 -29.69 32.77 -7.21
N GLU A 231 -30.25 33.55 -6.27
CA GLU A 231 -29.50 34.20 -5.20
C GLU A 231 -28.95 33.16 -4.22
N ALA A 232 -29.77 32.17 -3.87
CA ALA A 232 -29.35 31.02 -3.08
C ALA A 232 -28.24 30.22 -3.78
N PHE A 233 -28.33 30.01 -5.09
CA PHE A 233 -27.30 29.32 -5.86
C PHE A 233 -25.98 30.10 -5.89
N ARG A 234 -26.02 31.42 -6.10
CA ARG A 234 -24.84 32.30 -6.03
C ARG A 234 -24.17 32.24 -4.66
N PHE A 235 -24.95 32.25 -3.58
CA PHE A 235 -24.43 32.06 -2.22
C PHE A 235 -23.76 30.70 -2.04
N LEU A 236 -24.43 29.62 -2.48
CA LEU A 236 -23.95 28.25 -2.32
C LEU A 236 -22.65 27.98 -3.08
N LYS A 237 -22.50 28.54 -4.28
CA LYS A 237 -21.28 28.43 -5.10
C LYS A 237 -20.08 29.12 -4.46
N ASN A 238 -20.30 30.23 -3.77
CA ASN A 238 -19.26 31.03 -3.12
C ASN A 238 -18.99 30.61 -1.66
N ALA A 239 -19.66 29.57 -1.15
CA ALA A 239 -19.46 29.08 0.21
C ALA A 239 -17.98 28.79 0.57
N PRO A 240 -17.14 28.20 -0.31
CA PRO A 240 -15.72 28.01 -0.02
C PRO A 240 -14.97 29.33 0.23
N ILE A 241 -15.28 30.38 -0.54
CA ILE A 241 -14.66 31.72 -0.39
C ILE A 241 -14.99 32.30 0.99
N TYR A 242 -16.22 32.09 1.47
CA TYR A 242 -16.63 32.54 2.81
C TYR A 242 -15.89 31.78 3.90
N GLU A 243 -15.75 30.46 3.76
CA GLU A 243 -15.04 29.61 4.71
C GLU A 243 -13.53 29.93 4.75
N ASP A 244 -12.90 30.14 3.59
CA ASP A 244 -11.48 30.53 3.45
C ASP A 244 -11.19 31.91 4.07
N ALA A 245 -12.17 32.81 4.05
CA ALA A 245 -12.09 34.11 4.70
C ALA A 245 -12.32 34.05 6.23
N GLY A 246 -12.59 32.87 6.79
CA GLY A 246 -12.77 32.64 8.23
C GLY A 246 -14.22 32.74 8.72
N LEU A 247 -15.21 32.80 7.83
CA LEU A 247 -16.64 32.76 8.17
C LEU A 247 -17.11 31.32 8.35
N LEU A 248 -18.07 31.10 9.25
CA LEU A 248 -18.76 29.81 9.34
C LEU A 248 -19.95 29.81 8.39
N VAL A 249 -20.17 28.74 7.63
CA VAL A 249 -21.32 28.64 6.72
C VAL A 249 -22.22 27.47 7.10
N ARG A 250 -23.52 27.75 7.28
CA ARG A 250 -24.56 26.73 7.49
C ARG A 250 -25.41 26.60 6.24
N LEU A 251 -25.15 25.51 5.52
CA LEU A 251 -25.86 25.16 4.29
C LEU A 251 -26.97 24.12 4.54
N PRO A 252 -28.01 24.11 3.71
CA PRO A 252 -29.03 23.07 3.73
C PRO A 252 -28.44 21.67 3.58
N ASN A 253 -29.07 20.68 4.23
CA ASN A 253 -28.56 19.30 4.25
C ASN A 253 -28.43 18.67 2.85
N TRP A 254 -29.28 19.08 1.89
CA TRP A 254 -29.25 18.57 0.53
C TRP A 254 -28.03 19.05 -0.26
N TRP A 255 -27.52 20.27 -0.01
CA TRP A 255 -26.31 20.78 -0.65
C TRP A 255 -25.03 20.14 -0.12
N LYS A 256 -24.98 19.86 1.20
CA LYS A 256 -23.82 19.21 1.83
C LYS A 256 -23.61 17.78 1.34
N LYS A 257 -24.67 17.10 0.91
CA LYS A 257 -24.61 15.78 0.27
C LYS A 257 -24.43 15.98 -1.24
N ARG A 258 -23.20 16.22 -1.71
CA ARG A 258 -22.84 16.40 -3.13
C ARG A 258 -23.28 15.28 -4.09
N GLY A 259 -23.90 14.19 -3.62
CA GLY A 259 -24.40 13.07 -4.42
C GLY A 259 -25.77 13.28 -5.09
N LYS A 260 -26.33 14.49 -5.08
CA LYS A 260 -27.68 14.80 -5.60
C LYS A 260 -27.66 15.66 -6.85
N ARG A 261 -26.73 15.41 -7.76
CA ARG A 261 -26.71 16.02 -9.10
C ARG A 261 -27.20 15.00 -10.12
N PRO A 262 -27.78 15.42 -11.25
CA PRO A 262 -28.13 14.50 -12.32
C PRO A 262 -26.85 13.98 -12.98
N GLN A 263 -26.71 12.66 -13.02
CA GLN A 263 -25.58 11.97 -13.60
C GLN A 263 -26.05 11.01 -14.69
N VAL A 264 -25.27 10.86 -15.75
CA VAL A 264 -25.49 9.86 -16.78
C VAL A 264 -24.94 8.51 -16.29
N SER A 265 -25.83 7.56 -16.02
CA SER A 265 -25.50 6.18 -15.70
C SER A 265 -25.43 5.34 -16.97
N ALA A 266 -24.27 4.70 -17.15
CA ALA A 266 -23.95 3.78 -18.23
C ALA A 266 -23.98 2.33 -17.69
N THR A 267 -25.07 1.61 -17.89
CA THR A 267 -25.16 0.19 -17.48
C THR A 267 -24.58 -0.71 -18.58
N LEU A 268 -23.53 -1.47 -18.24
CA LEU A 268 -22.76 -2.31 -19.15
C LEU A 268 -23.01 -3.80 -18.89
N GLY A 269 -23.37 -4.59 -19.91
CA GLY A 269 -23.42 -6.05 -19.78
C GLY A 269 -24.67 -6.58 -19.05
N GLN A 270 -25.86 -6.22 -19.53
CA GLN A 270 -27.13 -6.77 -19.02
C GLN A 270 -27.40 -8.18 -19.55
N LYS A 271 -27.03 -8.49 -20.80
CA LYS A 271 -27.31 -9.78 -21.44
C LYS A 271 -26.05 -10.56 -21.76
N LYS A 272 -26.12 -11.88 -21.57
CA LYS A 272 -25.06 -12.82 -21.95
C LYS A 272 -24.98 -12.94 -23.47
N HIS A 273 -23.85 -12.54 -24.07
CA HIS A 273 -23.59 -12.74 -25.49
C HIS A 273 -23.01 -14.14 -25.76
N SER A 274 -23.28 -14.69 -26.96
CA SER A 274 -22.87 -16.04 -27.37
C SER A 274 -21.37 -16.24 -27.55
N SER A 275 -20.60 -15.14 -27.65
CA SER A 275 -19.13 -15.14 -27.65
C SER A 275 -18.64 -14.45 -26.37
N VAL A 276 -18.12 -15.21 -25.42
CA VAL A 276 -17.43 -14.67 -24.24
C VAL A 276 -15.95 -14.63 -24.58
N GLY A 277 -15.44 -13.43 -24.83
CA GLY A 277 -14.04 -13.19 -25.14
C GLY A 277 -13.68 -11.73 -24.92
N LYS A 278 -12.39 -11.43 -24.84
CA LYS A 278 -11.85 -10.07 -24.60
C LYS A 278 -12.38 -8.98 -25.55
N ASP A 279 -12.79 -9.38 -26.76
CA ASP A 279 -13.29 -8.50 -27.82
C ASP A 279 -14.84 -8.54 -27.93
N ALA A 280 -15.52 -9.18 -26.97
CA ALA A 280 -16.98 -9.20 -26.92
C ALA A 280 -17.50 -7.78 -26.68
N LEU A 281 -18.45 -7.35 -27.51
CA LEU A 281 -19.15 -6.09 -27.34
C LEU A 281 -20.17 -6.24 -26.21
N LEU A 282 -20.13 -5.31 -25.25
CA LEU A 282 -21.09 -5.24 -24.16
C LEU A 282 -22.34 -4.50 -24.63
N ASP A 283 -23.52 -5.02 -24.27
CA ASP A 283 -24.76 -4.26 -24.37
C ASP A 283 -24.78 -3.11 -23.37
N PHE A 284 -25.51 -2.06 -23.75
CA PHE A 284 -25.41 -0.75 -23.13
C PHE A 284 -26.78 -0.12 -22.91
N LYS A 285 -27.04 0.36 -21.69
CA LYS A 285 -28.25 1.12 -21.35
C LYS A 285 -27.86 2.44 -20.69
N LEU A 286 -28.31 3.54 -21.29
CA LEU A 286 -28.16 4.90 -20.76
C LEU A 286 -29.38 5.33 -19.99
N GLU A 287 -29.16 5.84 -18.78
CA GLU A 287 -30.18 6.47 -17.96
C GLU A 287 -29.58 7.71 -17.29
N VAL A 288 -30.37 8.77 -17.15
CA VAL A 288 -30.00 9.87 -16.25
C VAL A 288 -30.54 9.51 -14.87
N VAL A 289 -29.67 9.52 -13.87
CA VAL A 289 -30.02 9.15 -12.49
C VAL A 289 -29.73 10.29 -11.53
N ILE A 290 -30.51 10.34 -10.46
CA ILE A 290 -30.28 11.21 -9.30
C ILE A 290 -30.31 10.31 -8.06
N ASP A 291 -29.21 10.29 -7.30
CA ASP A 291 -29.09 9.46 -6.09
C ASP A 291 -29.42 7.96 -6.36
N GLY A 292 -29.07 7.47 -7.55
CA GLY A 292 -29.32 6.10 -8.01
C GLY A 292 -30.73 5.83 -8.56
N VAL A 293 -31.62 6.81 -8.58
CA VAL A 293 -32.99 6.68 -9.12
C VAL A 293 -33.04 7.21 -10.56
N PRO A 294 -33.53 6.43 -11.55
CA PRO A 294 -33.63 6.88 -12.93
C PRO A 294 -34.72 7.94 -13.12
N LEU A 295 -34.43 8.95 -13.93
CA LEU A 295 -35.36 10.00 -14.33
C LEU A 295 -36.18 9.58 -15.55
N SER A 296 -37.42 10.05 -15.59
CA SER A 296 -38.28 9.94 -16.76
C SER A 296 -37.84 10.89 -17.88
N ALA A 297 -38.23 10.61 -19.12
CA ALA A 297 -37.93 11.46 -20.27
C ALA A 297 -38.44 12.91 -20.09
N ALA A 298 -39.60 13.08 -19.45
CA ALA A 298 -40.18 14.39 -19.15
C ALA A 298 -39.36 15.17 -18.11
N GLU A 299 -38.83 14.48 -17.08
CA GLU A 299 -37.94 15.11 -16.08
C GLU A 299 -36.60 15.52 -16.70
N ILE A 300 -36.05 14.70 -17.61
CA ILE A 300 -34.82 15.05 -18.34
C ILE A 300 -35.06 16.26 -19.24
N GLU A 301 -36.19 16.32 -19.95
CA GLU A 301 -36.56 17.48 -20.77
C GLU A 301 -36.74 18.74 -19.92
N GLN A 302 -37.36 18.63 -18.75
CA GLN A 302 -37.50 19.74 -17.80
C GLN A 302 -36.14 20.26 -17.31
N LEU A 303 -35.18 19.36 -17.04
CA LEU A 303 -33.81 19.75 -16.64
C LEU A 303 -33.04 20.43 -17.77
N LEU A 304 -33.23 19.99 -19.02
CA LEU A 304 -32.57 20.56 -20.20
C LEU A 304 -33.23 21.86 -20.69
N ALA A 305 -34.49 22.10 -20.35
CA ALA A 305 -35.24 23.30 -20.74
C ALA A 305 -35.09 24.48 -19.75
N GLY A 306 -34.64 24.24 -18.51
CA GLY A 306 -34.46 25.26 -17.48
C GLY A 306 -33.18 26.12 -17.65
N GLU A 307 -33.00 27.07 -16.73
CA GLU A 307 -31.77 27.87 -16.58
C GLU A 307 -30.74 27.16 -15.68
N ASP A 308 -29.46 27.47 -15.84
CA ASP A 308 -28.39 26.91 -15.00
C ASP A 308 -28.57 27.36 -13.53
N GLY A 309 -28.56 26.42 -12.59
CA GLY A 309 -28.75 26.73 -11.17
C GLY A 309 -29.47 25.66 -10.38
N LEU A 310 -30.35 26.08 -9.46
CA LEU A 310 -31.15 25.20 -8.61
C LEU A 310 -32.52 24.95 -9.24
N VAL A 311 -32.81 23.69 -9.55
CA VAL A 311 -34.11 23.25 -10.07
C VAL A 311 -34.81 22.37 -9.03
N LEU A 312 -36.11 22.63 -8.78
CA LEU A 312 -36.93 21.80 -7.91
C LEU A 312 -37.50 20.62 -8.69
N LEU A 313 -36.98 19.42 -8.47
CA LEU A 313 -37.45 18.19 -9.10
C LEU A 313 -37.96 17.22 -8.03
N SER A 314 -39.18 16.72 -8.18
CA SER A 314 -39.79 15.75 -7.26
C SER A 314 -39.69 16.14 -5.77
N GLY A 315 -39.84 17.45 -5.49
CA GLY A 315 -39.80 18.02 -4.14
C GLY A 315 -38.40 18.19 -3.55
N GLN A 316 -37.34 18.13 -4.36
CA GLN A 316 -35.96 18.34 -3.94
C GLN A 316 -35.22 19.33 -4.85
N TRP A 317 -34.41 20.19 -4.27
CA TRP A 317 -33.55 21.14 -5.00
C TRP A 317 -32.29 20.44 -5.50
N ILE A 318 -32.01 20.62 -6.78
CA ILE A 318 -30.96 19.92 -7.51
C ILE A 318 -30.15 20.95 -8.30
N GLU A 319 -28.83 20.84 -8.22
CA GLU A 319 -27.92 21.63 -9.03
C GLU A 319 -27.83 21.06 -10.44
N VAL A 320 -28.05 21.91 -11.44
CA VAL A 320 -28.00 21.54 -12.86
C VAL A 320 -27.01 22.45 -13.58
N ASP A 321 -26.09 21.83 -14.32
CA ASP A 321 -25.18 22.44 -15.28
C ASP A 321 -25.53 21.82 -16.63
N ARG A 322 -26.35 22.54 -17.40
CA ARG A 322 -26.95 21.98 -18.62
C ARG A 322 -25.88 21.62 -19.63
N ALA A 323 -24.86 22.46 -19.78
CA ALA A 323 -23.79 22.26 -20.75
C ALA A 323 -23.05 20.94 -20.48
N LYS A 324 -22.72 20.66 -19.21
CA LYS A 324 -22.05 19.41 -18.83
C LYS A 324 -22.96 18.19 -18.94
N LEU A 325 -24.22 18.29 -18.51
CA LEU A 325 -25.18 17.18 -18.64
C LEU A 325 -25.41 16.81 -20.10
N GLN A 326 -25.57 17.81 -20.97
CA GLN A 326 -25.76 17.63 -22.40
C GLN A 326 -24.51 17.04 -23.06
N GLN A 327 -23.32 17.56 -22.73
CA GLN A 327 -22.06 17.01 -23.22
C GLN A 327 -21.86 15.54 -22.81
N ALA A 328 -22.20 15.19 -21.57
CA ALA A 328 -22.14 13.81 -21.08
C ALA A 328 -23.11 12.88 -21.84
N LEU A 329 -24.34 13.32 -22.07
CA LEU A 329 -25.34 12.58 -22.85
C LEU A 329 -24.88 12.38 -24.31
N GLU A 330 -24.41 13.43 -24.96
CA GLU A 330 -23.93 13.38 -26.35
C GLU A 330 -22.71 12.46 -26.48
N HIS A 331 -21.76 12.53 -25.53
CA HIS A 331 -20.58 11.66 -25.50
C HIS A 331 -20.98 10.18 -25.46
N TRP A 332 -21.84 9.77 -24.53
CA TRP A 332 -22.22 8.37 -24.40
C TRP A 332 -23.17 7.89 -25.52
N GLN A 333 -24.00 8.78 -26.07
CA GLN A 333 -24.78 8.47 -27.28
C GLN A 333 -23.87 8.22 -28.49
N ALA A 334 -22.79 9.00 -28.65
CA ALA A 334 -21.80 8.78 -29.69
C ALA A 334 -21.08 7.44 -29.53
N VAL A 335 -20.71 7.05 -28.29
CA VAL A 335 -20.12 5.73 -27.99
C VAL A 335 -21.09 4.60 -28.34
N ALA A 336 -22.38 4.75 -28.01
CA ALA A 336 -23.41 3.77 -28.40
C ALA A 336 -23.58 3.66 -29.92
N ALA A 337 -23.50 4.79 -30.64
CA ALA A 337 -23.60 4.83 -32.10
C ALA A 337 -22.40 4.21 -32.83
N GLN A 338 -21.22 4.15 -32.19
CA GLN A 338 -20.00 3.56 -32.75
C GLN A 338 -19.92 2.02 -32.63
N GLY A 339 -20.98 1.36 -32.16
CA GLY A 339 -21.05 -0.10 -32.08
C GLY A 339 -20.84 -0.68 -30.67
N GLY A 340 -20.82 0.16 -29.63
CA GLY A 340 -20.71 -0.26 -28.23
C GLY A 340 -19.27 -0.31 -27.71
N LEU A 341 -19.11 -0.77 -26.46
CA LEU A 341 -17.81 -0.90 -25.79
C LEU A 341 -17.35 -2.36 -25.80
N SER A 342 -16.06 -2.58 -26.03
CA SER A 342 -15.46 -3.89 -25.75
C SER A 342 -15.48 -4.21 -24.26
N LEU A 343 -15.43 -5.49 -23.90
CA LEU A 343 -15.29 -5.92 -22.50
C LEU A 343 -14.12 -5.23 -21.79
N ILE A 344 -12.98 -5.04 -22.47
CA ILE A 344 -11.82 -4.34 -21.92
C ILE A 344 -12.13 -2.88 -21.61
N GLU A 345 -12.78 -2.16 -22.51
CA GLU A 345 -13.13 -0.75 -22.32
C GLU A 345 -14.18 -0.60 -21.21
N GLY A 346 -15.17 -1.48 -21.18
CA GLY A 346 -16.17 -1.51 -20.11
C GLY A 346 -15.54 -1.76 -18.73
N MET A 347 -14.59 -2.69 -18.63
CA MET A 347 -13.86 -2.97 -17.38
C MET A 347 -13.03 -1.76 -16.91
N ARG A 348 -12.45 -0.97 -17.83
CA ARG A 348 -11.76 0.29 -17.48
C ARG A 348 -12.73 1.29 -16.89
N LEU A 349 -13.87 1.52 -17.54
CA LEU A 349 -14.89 2.46 -17.08
C LEU A 349 -15.46 2.07 -15.70
N LEU A 350 -15.74 0.79 -15.47
CA LEU A 350 -16.18 0.29 -14.16
C LEU A 350 -15.13 0.47 -13.05
N ALA A 351 -13.86 0.38 -13.41
CA ALA A 351 -12.76 0.64 -12.49
C ALA A 351 -12.58 2.14 -12.20
N GLY A 352 -13.28 3.04 -12.92
CA GLY A 352 -13.08 4.49 -12.84
C GLY A 352 -11.85 4.96 -13.63
N ALA A 353 -11.44 4.23 -14.65
CA ALA A 353 -10.40 4.61 -15.59
C ALA A 353 -11.01 5.03 -16.95
N PRO A 354 -10.41 5.97 -17.69
CA PRO A 354 -10.87 6.34 -19.03
C PRO A 354 -10.88 5.14 -19.96
N ALA A 355 -11.87 5.07 -20.87
CA ALA A 355 -12.00 3.96 -21.81
C ALA A 355 -10.72 3.74 -22.64
N ASP A 356 -9.97 4.80 -22.98
CA ASP A 356 -8.75 4.77 -23.77
C ASP A 356 -7.45 5.00 -22.96
N LEU A 357 -7.57 5.16 -21.63
CA LEU A 357 -6.49 5.53 -20.70
C LEU A 357 -5.75 6.83 -21.09
N SER A 358 -6.37 7.73 -21.85
CA SER A 358 -5.78 9.04 -22.16
C SER A 358 -5.86 9.96 -20.94
N PRO A 359 -4.82 10.79 -20.70
CA PRO A 359 -4.85 11.77 -19.60
C PRO A 359 -5.80 12.93 -19.85
N GLU A 360 -6.19 13.20 -21.10
CA GLU A 360 -6.85 14.44 -21.49
C GLU A 360 -7.73 14.22 -22.74
N ALA A 361 -9.03 14.17 -22.51
CA ALA A 361 -10.05 14.79 -23.36
C ALA A 361 -11.28 15.05 -22.48
N ASP A 362 -11.39 16.29 -22.02
CA ASP A 362 -12.58 16.95 -21.47
C ASP A 362 -13.34 16.21 -20.36
N SER A 363 -12.83 16.34 -19.13
CA SER A 363 -13.20 17.45 -18.25
C SER A 363 -13.09 17.00 -16.79
N GLU A 364 -12.47 17.83 -15.95
CA GLU A 364 -12.61 17.74 -14.50
C GLU A 364 -14.10 17.80 -14.04
N GLY A 365 -15.04 18.03 -14.98
CA GLY A 365 -16.48 17.88 -14.81
C GLY A 365 -17.14 16.61 -15.41
N SER A 366 -16.62 15.92 -16.43
CA SER A 366 -17.39 14.84 -17.10
C SER A 366 -17.43 13.56 -16.28
N GLN A 367 -16.36 13.26 -15.54
CA GLN A 367 -16.35 12.14 -14.59
C GLN A 367 -17.24 12.39 -13.36
N GLU A 368 -17.52 13.65 -13.01
CA GLU A 368 -18.51 13.97 -11.98
C GLU A 368 -19.95 13.80 -12.49
N TRP A 369 -20.17 13.86 -13.81
CA TRP A 369 -21.50 13.88 -14.43
C TRP A 369 -21.85 12.58 -15.16
N ALA A 370 -20.94 11.61 -15.21
CA ALA A 370 -21.22 10.29 -15.74
C ALA A 370 -20.43 9.18 -15.02
N PHE A 371 -21.06 8.03 -14.81
CA PHE A 371 -20.40 6.84 -14.28
C PHE A 371 -20.89 5.58 -15.00
N ALA A 372 -20.07 4.53 -14.99
CA ALA A 372 -20.46 3.20 -15.47
C ALA A 372 -20.83 2.28 -14.31
N GLN A 373 -21.84 1.45 -14.50
CA GLN A 373 -22.23 0.36 -13.61
C GLN A 373 -22.32 -0.96 -14.37
N ALA A 374 -22.02 -2.06 -13.68
CA ALA A 374 -22.14 -3.38 -14.25
C ALA A 374 -23.62 -3.79 -14.25
N GLY A 375 -24.13 -4.26 -15.39
CA GLY A 375 -25.41 -4.94 -15.49
C GLY A 375 -25.33 -6.36 -14.92
N ASP A 376 -26.47 -7.02 -14.82
CA ASP A 376 -26.63 -8.30 -14.11
C ASP A 376 -25.59 -9.35 -14.52
N TRP A 377 -25.40 -9.58 -15.82
CA TRP A 377 -24.46 -10.58 -16.32
C TRP A 377 -22.99 -10.22 -16.01
N LEU A 378 -22.61 -8.95 -16.19
CA LEU A 378 -21.23 -8.52 -15.93
C LEU A 378 -20.93 -8.52 -14.42
N GLN A 379 -21.92 -8.15 -13.60
CA GLN A 379 -21.82 -8.23 -12.14
C GLN A 379 -21.66 -9.69 -11.68
N GLU A 380 -22.48 -10.61 -12.20
CA GLU A 380 -22.35 -12.04 -11.92
C GLU A 380 -20.97 -12.58 -12.35
N THR A 381 -20.48 -12.17 -13.52
CA THR A 381 -19.14 -12.55 -14.01
C THR A 381 -18.02 -12.02 -13.09
N LEU A 382 -18.13 -10.77 -12.62
CA LEU A 382 -17.19 -10.18 -11.66
C LEU A 382 -17.24 -10.88 -10.29
N ASP A 383 -18.43 -11.29 -9.86
CA ASP A 383 -18.60 -12.04 -8.62
C ASP A 383 -18.03 -13.46 -8.75
N GLN A 384 -18.20 -14.13 -9.89
CA GLN A 384 -17.56 -15.42 -10.17
C GLN A 384 -16.03 -15.32 -10.31
N LEU A 385 -15.49 -14.20 -10.81
CA LEU A 385 -14.04 -13.94 -10.73
C LEU A 385 -13.52 -13.85 -9.29
N ARG A 386 -14.37 -13.41 -8.35
CA ARG A 386 -14.02 -13.29 -6.92
C ARG A 386 -14.29 -14.59 -6.15
N ASN A 387 -15.36 -15.28 -6.48
CA ASN A 387 -15.80 -16.54 -5.88
C ASN A 387 -16.37 -17.46 -6.97
N PRO A 388 -15.51 -18.22 -7.66
CA PRO A 388 -15.95 -19.12 -8.72
C PRO A 388 -16.77 -20.28 -8.16
N GLU A 389 -17.69 -20.79 -8.99
CA GLU A 389 -18.47 -21.98 -8.67
C GLU A 389 -17.58 -23.19 -8.38
N ARG A 390 -18.06 -24.11 -7.55
CA ARG A 390 -17.29 -25.30 -7.18
C ARG A 390 -17.27 -26.30 -8.32
N THR A 391 -16.10 -26.59 -8.87
CA THR A 391 -15.90 -27.78 -9.70
C THR A 391 -15.30 -28.91 -8.86
N ALA A 392 -15.72 -30.13 -9.13
CA ALA A 392 -15.10 -31.29 -8.50
C ALA A 392 -13.68 -31.47 -9.04
N PRO A 393 -12.67 -31.74 -8.19
CA PRO A 393 -11.34 -32.11 -8.66
C PRO A 393 -11.42 -33.32 -9.60
N PRO A 394 -10.62 -33.37 -10.69
CA PRO A 394 -10.65 -34.48 -11.63
C PRO A 394 -10.33 -35.81 -10.94
N GLU A 395 -11.08 -36.87 -11.25
CA GLU A 395 -10.84 -38.21 -10.69
C GLU A 395 -9.45 -38.77 -11.01
N THR A 396 -8.85 -38.30 -12.12
CA THR A 396 -7.51 -38.67 -12.56
C THR A 396 -6.39 -38.01 -11.74
N LEU A 397 -6.71 -37.04 -10.88
CA LEU A 397 -5.74 -36.40 -9.98
C LEU A 397 -5.36 -37.35 -8.83
N GLN A 398 -4.09 -37.74 -8.78
CA GLN A 398 -3.52 -38.62 -7.75
C GLN A 398 -3.13 -37.85 -6.47
N ALA A 399 -4.03 -36.97 -5.99
CA ALA A 399 -3.87 -36.20 -4.76
C ALA A 399 -5.19 -35.60 -4.29
N THR A 400 -5.31 -35.40 -2.97
CA THR A 400 -6.40 -34.62 -2.38
C THR A 400 -6.00 -33.15 -2.31
N LEU A 401 -6.76 -32.27 -2.98
CA LEU A 401 -6.57 -30.84 -2.90
C LEU A 401 -7.04 -30.31 -1.54
N ARG A 402 -6.31 -29.33 -0.99
CA ARG A 402 -6.78 -28.56 0.16
C ARG A 402 -7.92 -27.63 -0.27
N PRO A 403 -8.81 -27.18 0.64
CA PRO A 403 -9.94 -26.32 0.27
C PRO A 403 -9.55 -25.04 -0.49
N TYR A 404 -8.41 -24.43 -0.14
CA TYR A 404 -7.93 -23.28 -0.91
C TYR A 404 -7.42 -23.71 -2.30
N GLN A 405 -6.77 -24.86 -2.44
CA GLN A 405 -6.29 -25.35 -3.74
C GLN A 405 -7.46 -25.66 -4.68
N GLU A 406 -8.58 -26.19 -4.16
CA GLU A 406 -9.83 -26.34 -4.90
C GLU A 406 -10.36 -24.99 -5.40
N LYS A 407 -10.42 -23.97 -4.53
CA LYS A 407 -10.80 -22.62 -4.95
C LYS A 407 -9.90 -22.08 -6.07
N GLY A 408 -8.59 -22.36 -6.01
CA GLY A 408 -7.67 -21.92 -7.06
C GLY A 408 -7.82 -22.71 -8.37
N LEU A 409 -8.14 -24.00 -8.31
CA LEU A 409 -8.55 -24.79 -9.48
C LEU A 409 -9.78 -24.18 -10.14
N ASN A 410 -10.85 -23.96 -9.37
CA ASN A 410 -12.11 -23.39 -9.86
C ASN A 410 -11.87 -22.03 -10.52
N TRP A 411 -11.03 -21.20 -9.90
CA TRP A 411 -10.68 -19.87 -10.40
C TRP A 411 -9.91 -19.92 -11.71
N LEU A 412 -8.87 -20.76 -11.80
CA LEU A 412 -8.12 -20.95 -13.05
C LEU A 412 -9.03 -21.46 -14.18
N TRP A 413 -9.94 -22.39 -13.87
CA TRP A 413 -10.89 -22.93 -14.83
C TRP A 413 -11.87 -21.88 -15.33
N PHE A 414 -12.46 -21.09 -14.43
CA PHE A 414 -13.37 -20.01 -14.80
C PHE A 414 -12.68 -18.96 -15.69
N CYS A 415 -11.45 -18.55 -15.34
CA CYS A 415 -10.67 -17.64 -16.17
C CYS A 415 -10.38 -18.24 -17.56
N ALA A 416 -10.05 -19.53 -17.63
CA ALA A 416 -9.86 -20.22 -18.91
C ALA A 416 -11.12 -20.23 -19.79
N GLN A 417 -12.29 -20.52 -19.21
CA GLN A 417 -13.56 -20.58 -19.94
C GLN A 417 -14.00 -19.22 -20.48
N THR A 418 -13.67 -18.14 -19.76
CA THR A 418 -13.98 -16.76 -20.16
C THR A 418 -12.90 -16.12 -21.05
N GLY A 419 -11.81 -16.85 -21.33
CA GLY A 419 -10.67 -16.35 -22.11
C GLY A 419 -9.88 -15.25 -21.40
N LEU A 420 -10.09 -15.06 -20.10
CA LEU A 420 -9.40 -14.06 -19.28
C LEU A 420 -8.09 -14.63 -18.76
N GLY A 421 -7.02 -13.83 -18.84
CA GLY A 421 -5.74 -14.18 -18.26
C GLY A 421 -5.72 -13.98 -16.75
N ALA A 422 -5.06 -14.89 -16.03
CA ALA A 422 -5.06 -14.92 -14.57
C ALA A 422 -3.65 -15.06 -13.96
N CYS A 423 -3.42 -14.39 -12.84
CA CYS A 423 -2.19 -14.46 -12.06
C CYS A 423 -2.41 -15.24 -10.76
N LEU A 424 -1.87 -16.45 -10.66
CA LEU A 424 -1.83 -17.21 -9.42
C LEU A 424 -0.59 -16.78 -8.62
N ALA A 425 -0.84 -15.90 -7.66
CA ALA A 425 0.16 -15.19 -6.88
C ALA A 425 0.36 -15.75 -5.46
N ASP A 426 -0.07 -16.98 -5.21
CA ASP A 426 0.11 -17.64 -3.92
C ASP A 426 1.54 -17.63 -3.43
N ASP A 427 1.72 -17.46 -2.12
CA ASP A 427 2.98 -17.66 -1.45
C ASP A 427 3.59 -19.01 -1.84
N MET A 428 4.90 -18.97 -2.04
CA MET A 428 5.60 -20.12 -2.56
C MET A 428 5.55 -21.29 -1.59
N GLY A 429 5.08 -22.44 -2.05
CA GLY A 429 4.92 -23.62 -1.20
C GLY A 429 3.47 -23.96 -0.88
N LEU A 430 2.52 -23.08 -1.22
CA LEU A 430 1.08 -23.37 -1.19
C LEU A 430 0.62 -24.34 -2.30
N GLY A 431 1.51 -24.76 -3.19
CA GLY A 431 1.20 -25.72 -4.27
C GLY A 431 0.53 -25.06 -5.47
N LYS A 432 1.19 -24.08 -6.10
CA LYS A 432 0.74 -23.53 -7.39
C LYS A 432 0.78 -24.58 -8.51
N THR A 433 1.84 -25.39 -8.52
CA THR A 433 2.06 -26.46 -9.50
C THR A 433 0.91 -27.48 -9.52
N ILE A 434 0.53 -28.02 -8.36
CA ILE A 434 -0.59 -28.97 -8.26
C ILE A 434 -1.94 -28.36 -8.68
N GLN A 435 -2.19 -27.07 -8.40
CA GLN A 435 -3.40 -26.38 -8.84
C GLN A 435 -3.47 -26.27 -10.37
N VAL A 436 -2.34 -25.94 -11.02
CA VAL A 436 -2.27 -25.91 -12.49
C VAL A 436 -2.39 -27.30 -13.11
N LEU A 437 -1.76 -28.32 -12.52
CA LEU A 437 -1.89 -29.70 -13.00
C LEU A 437 -3.33 -30.20 -12.87
N ALA A 438 -4.01 -29.90 -11.77
CA ALA A 438 -5.43 -30.22 -11.60
C ALA A 438 -6.29 -29.50 -12.65
N ALA A 439 -5.99 -28.23 -12.95
CA ALA A 439 -6.71 -27.48 -13.98
C ALA A 439 -6.48 -28.07 -15.39
N LEU A 440 -5.26 -28.50 -15.70
CA LEU A 440 -4.94 -29.17 -16.97
C LEU A 440 -5.63 -30.53 -17.10
N LEU A 441 -5.71 -31.32 -16.03
CA LEU A 441 -6.47 -32.57 -16.01
C LEU A 441 -7.97 -32.31 -16.22
N HIS A 442 -8.50 -31.27 -15.58
CA HIS A 442 -9.90 -30.89 -15.76
C HIS A 442 -10.19 -30.48 -17.21
N LYS A 443 -9.29 -29.68 -17.81
CA LYS A 443 -9.32 -29.37 -19.25
C LYS A 443 -9.25 -30.62 -20.11
N GLN A 444 -8.39 -31.59 -19.79
CA GLN A 444 -8.26 -32.83 -20.57
C GLN A 444 -9.58 -33.62 -20.58
N ALA A 445 -10.31 -33.63 -19.46
CA ALA A 445 -11.61 -34.30 -19.34
C ALA A 445 -12.74 -33.56 -20.07
N GLU A 446 -12.84 -32.24 -19.87
CA GLU A 446 -13.94 -31.42 -20.40
C GLU A 446 -13.75 -31.04 -21.89
N LEU A 447 -12.50 -30.90 -22.32
CA LEU A 447 -12.11 -30.36 -23.64
C LEU A 447 -11.00 -31.20 -24.30
N PRO A 448 -11.23 -32.49 -24.60
CA PRO A 448 -10.20 -33.41 -25.10
C PRO A 448 -9.66 -33.05 -26.49
N ASP A 449 -10.48 -32.45 -27.37
CA ASP A 449 -10.13 -32.13 -28.76
C ASP A 449 -9.55 -30.72 -28.94
N THR A 450 -8.97 -30.15 -27.89
CA THR A 450 -8.37 -28.80 -27.93
C THR A 450 -6.86 -28.85 -28.12
N PRO A 451 -6.25 -27.79 -28.69
CA PRO A 451 -4.79 -27.70 -28.83
C PRO A 451 -4.05 -27.92 -27.49
N PRO A 452 -2.76 -28.31 -27.55
CA PRO A 452 -1.95 -28.48 -26.35
C PRO A 452 -1.78 -27.16 -25.58
N SER A 453 -1.40 -27.30 -24.31
CA SER A 453 -0.95 -26.18 -23.48
C SER A 453 0.56 -26.04 -23.51
N LEU A 454 1.07 -24.83 -23.36
CA LEU A 454 2.50 -24.52 -23.23
C LEU A 454 2.81 -24.05 -21.81
N LEU A 455 3.81 -24.64 -21.19
CA LEU A 455 4.38 -24.23 -19.91
C LEU A 455 5.80 -23.70 -20.12
N VAL A 456 6.03 -22.45 -19.76
CA VAL A 456 7.34 -21.80 -19.83
C VAL A 456 7.90 -21.64 -18.43
N VAL A 457 9.07 -22.23 -18.18
CA VAL A 457 9.70 -22.24 -16.85
C VAL A 457 11.18 -21.84 -16.89
N PRO A 458 11.79 -21.41 -15.77
CA PRO A 458 13.25 -21.43 -15.64
C PRO A 458 13.80 -22.84 -15.88
N ALA A 459 14.96 -22.97 -16.51
CA ALA A 459 15.54 -24.28 -16.90
C ALA A 459 15.68 -25.27 -15.72
N SER A 460 15.88 -24.74 -14.52
CA SER A 460 15.95 -25.50 -13.27
C SER A 460 14.64 -26.12 -12.80
N LEU A 461 13.48 -25.63 -13.27
CA LEU A 461 12.17 -26.12 -12.86
C LEU A 461 11.62 -27.24 -13.75
N ILE A 462 12.21 -27.50 -14.92
CA ILE A 462 11.73 -28.52 -15.87
C ILE A 462 11.56 -29.87 -15.15
N GLY A 463 12.62 -30.35 -14.49
CA GLY A 463 12.60 -31.63 -13.79
C GLY A 463 11.68 -31.66 -12.57
N ASN A 464 11.33 -30.51 -11.98
CA ASN A 464 10.33 -30.45 -10.91
C ASN A 464 8.92 -30.64 -11.47
N TRP A 465 8.58 -29.93 -12.54
CA TRP A 465 7.28 -30.06 -13.19
C TRP A 465 7.03 -31.47 -13.74
N GLN A 466 8.03 -32.10 -14.36
CA GLN A 466 7.90 -33.48 -14.84
C GLN A 466 7.59 -34.46 -13.69
N ARG A 467 8.27 -34.32 -12.54
CA ARG A 467 8.03 -35.20 -11.38
C ARG A 467 6.69 -34.94 -10.71
N GLU A 468 6.32 -33.67 -10.51
CA GLU A 468 5.01 -33.34 -9.95
C GLU A 468 3.89 -33.82 -10.87
N ALA A 469 4.04 -33.69 -12.18
CA ALA A 469 3.08 -34.26 -13.13
C ALA A 469 3.03 -35.79 -13.09
N GLN A 470 4.17 -36.48 -13.09
CA GLN A 470 4.18 -37.95 -12.98
C GLN A 470 3.54 -38.43 -11.67
N LYS A 471 3.72 -37.67 -10.58
CA LYS A 471 3.17 -38.00 -9.26
C LYS A 471 1.67 -37.71 -9.17
N PHE A 472 1.23 -36.53 -9.62
CA PHE A 472 -0.13 -36.03 -9.38
C PHE A 472 -1.06 -36.19 -10.58
N ALA A 473 -0.53 -36.19 -11.80
CA ALA A 473 -1.28 -36.17 -13.05
C ALA A 473 -0.66 -37.13 -14.10
N PRO A 474 -0.50 -38.43 -13.79
CA PRO A 474 0.19 -39.39 -14.66
C PRO A 474 -0.50 -39.60 -16.02
N SER A 475 -1.79 -39.26 -16.15
CA SER A 475 -2.54 -39.32 -17.40
C SER A 475 -2.27 -38.16 -18.36
N LEU A 476 -1.59 -37.09 -17.91
CA LEU A 476 -1.19 -35.99 -18.81
C LEU A 476 -0.01 -36.41 -19.68
N ARG A 477 -0.16 -36.28 -20.99
CA ARG A 477 0.91 -36.51 -21.96
C ARG A 477 1.79 -35.28 -22.06
N ILE A 478 3.04 -35.39 -21.60
CA ILE A 478 3.95 -34.25 -21.47
C ILE A 478 5.15 -34.36 -22.41
N GLY A 479 5.41 -33.29 -23.17
CA GLY A 479 6.60 -33.14 -24.00
C GLY A 479 7.55 -32.05 -23.46
N VAL A 480 8.85 -32.15 -23.73
CA VAL A 480 9.85 -31.14 -23.33
C VAL A 480 10.59 -30.58 -24.54
N ALA A 481 10.38 -29.30 -24.83
CA ALA A 481 11.08 -28.56 -25.88
C ALA A 481 12.32 -27.86 -25.31
N HIS A 482 13.39 -28.63 -25.03
CA HIS A 482 14.68 -28.13 -24.54
C HIS A 482 15.86 -28.94 -25.09
N ARG A 483 17.00 -28.26 -25.34
CA ARG A 483 18.19 -28.86 -26.00
C ARG A 483 18.82 -30.04 -25.24
N SER A 484 18.71 -30.04 -23.91
CA SER A 484 19.36 -31.03 -23.03
C SER A 484 18.47 -32.24 -22.69
N SER A 485 17.26 -32.33 -23.24
CA SER A 485 16.37 -33.47 -22.99
C SER A 485 16.70 -34.62 -23.93
N ALA A 486 16.81 -35.85 -23.42
CA ALA A 486 17.11 -37.03 -24.25
C ALA A 486 15.98 -37.38 -25.24
N ALA A 487 14.74 -36.95 -24.97
CA ALA A 487 13.57 -37.20 -25.82
C ALA A 487 13.43 -36.23 -27.02
N SER A 488 14.50 -35.49 -27.38
CA SER A 488 14.37 -34.22 -28.12
C SER A 488 14.71 -34.25 -29.61
N ASP A 489 15.07 -35.37 -30.25
CA ASP A 489 15.50 -35.28 -31.66
C ASP A 489 14.38 -34.85 -32.62
N THR A 490 13.12 -35.20 -32.36
CA THR A 490 11.96 -34.80 -33.18
C THR A 490 11.44 -33.39 -32.90
N MET A 491 11.41 -32.96 -31.62
CA MET A 491 10.83 -31.67 -31.18
C MET A 491 11.78 -30.47 -31.33
N ARG A 492 13.02 -30.70 -31.76
CA ARG A 492 14.06 -29.65 -31.90
C ARG A 492 13.83 -28.70 -33.06
N HIS A 493 13.16 -29.12 -34.14
CA HIS A 493 13.19 -28.41 -35.42
C HIS A 493 11.84 -28.14 -36.08
N SER A 494 10.75 -28.84 -35.73
CA SER A 494 9.45 -28.59 -36.35
C SER A 494 8.27 -28.81 -35.39
N ALA A 495 7.16 -28.13 -35.70
CA ALA A 495 5.86 -28.32 -35.04
C ALA A 495 5.17 -29.62 -35.49
N GLU A 496 5.75 -30.37 -36.44
CA GLU A 496 5.17 -31.59 -37.01
C GLU A 496 4.99 -32.69 -35.96
N GLY A 497 5.82 -32.69 -34.90
CA GLY A 497 5.66 -33.59 -33.75
C GLY A 497 4.50 -33.27 -32.81
N LEU A 498 3.72 -32.20 -33.06
CA LEU A 498 2.50 -31.86 -32.33
C LEU A 498 1.23 -32.42 -33.00
N ALA A 499 1.35 -33.09 -34.15
CA ALA A 499 0.22 -33.71 -34.84
C ALA A 499 -0.46 -34.80 -33.98
N ASP A 500 -1.76 -34.98 -34.18
CA ASP A 500 -2.61 -36.04 -33.59
C ASP A 500 -2.70 -36.09 -32.05
N GLY A 501 -2.81 -34.93 -31.39
CA GLY A 501 -3.13 -34.88 -29.96
C GLY A 501 -2.10 -35.61 -29.07
N ALA A 502 -0.86 -35.77 -29.54
CA ALA A 502 0.16 -36.57 -28.86
C ALA A 502 0.56 -36.01 -27.48
N TYR A 503 0.28 -34.74 -27.22
CA TYR A 503 0.65 -34.06 -25.99
C TYR A 503 -0.50 -33.19 -25.48
N ASP A 504 -0.69 -33.18 -24.16
CA ASP A 504 -1.58 -32.26 -23.46
C ASP A 504 -0.81 -31.01 -22.98
N LEU A 505 0.48 -31.17 -22.66
CA LEU A 505 1.36 -30.12 -22.13
C LEU A 505 2.77 -30.18 -22.73
N ILE A 506 3.25 -29.06 -23.24
CA ILE A 506 4.65 -28.89 -23.66
C ILE A 506 5.38 -27.98 -22.67
N ILE A 507 6.54 -28.43 -22.17
CA ILE A 507 7.39 -27.67 -21.25
C ILE A 507 8.59 -27.10 -22.00
N THR A 508 8.84 -25.80 -21.86
CA THR A 508 10.02 -25.14 -22.42
C THR A 508 10.59 -24.10 -21.44
N THR A 509 11.61 -23.37 -21.87
CA THR A 509 12.22 -22.29 -21.07
C THR A 509 12.11 -20.94 -21.76
N TYR A 510 12.15 -19.86 -20.96
CA TYR A 510 12.15 -18.49 -21.46
C TYR A 510 13.22 -18.23 -22.54
N GLY A 511 14.39 -18.85 -22.40
CA GLY A 511 15.48 -18.73 -23.39
C GLY A 511 15.23 -19.50 -24.69
N MET A 512 14.39 -20.55 -24.66
CA MET A 512 14.07 -21.36 -25.84
C MET A 512 12.98 -20.72 -26.70
N LEU A 513 12.10 -19.89 -26.13
CA LEU A 513 11.08 -19.15 -26.89
C LEU A 513 11.66 -18.32 -28.04
N SER A 514 12.86 -17.75 -27.86
CA SER A 514 13.53 -16.96 -28.90
C SER A 514 14.44 -17.77 -29.83
N ARG A 515 14.56 -19.08 -29.60
CA ARG A 515 15.45 -20.01 -30.33
C ARG A 515 14.68 -21.03 -31.15
N LEU A 516 13.40 -21.25 -30.85
CA LEU A 516 12.51 -22.17 -31.52
C LEU A 516 11.35 -21.38 -32.12
N ASP A 517 11.51 -20.95 -33.36
CA ASP A 517 10.55 -20.06 -34.03
C ASP A 517 9.17 -20.68 -34.23
N TRP A 518 9.05 -22.00 -34.15
CA TRP A 518 7.77 -22.68 -34.26
C TRP A 518 6.88 -22.46 -33.04
N LEU A 519 7.44 -22.20 -31.85
CA LEU A 519 6.66 -22.03 -30.61
C LEU A 519 5.70 -20.83 -30.69
N SER A 520 6.06 -19.76 -31.42
CA SER A 520 5.21 -18.59 -31.62
C SER A 520 4.20 -18.74 -32.76
N LYS A 521 4.36 -19.75 -33.61
CA LYS A 521 3.45 -20.05 -34.74
C LYS A 521 2.31 -20.99 -34.36
N VAL A 522 2.43 -21.69 -33.23
CA VAL A 522 1.40 -22.60 -32.72
C VAL A 522 0.34 -21.80 -31.95
N ALA A 523 -0.93 -22.08 -32.24
CA ALA A 523 -2.05 -21.60 -31.44
C ALA A 523 -2.23 -22.54 -30.24
N TRP A 524 -1.75 -22.11 -29.09
CA TRP A 524 -1.87 -22.88 -27.84
C TRP A 524 -3.26 -22.73 -27.25
N HIS A 525 -3.73 -23.75 -26.53
CA HIS A 525 -4.94 -23.56 -25.75
C HIS A 525 -4.61 -22.72 -24.52
N TRP A 526 -3.72 -23.19 -23.63
CA TRP A 526 -3.22 -22.38 -22.51
C TRP A 526 -1.72 -22.09 -22.65
N VAL A 527 -1.31 -20.89 -22.23
CA VAL A 527 0.11 -20.59 -21.97
C VAL A 527 0.27 -20.26 -20.50
N VAL A 528 1.11 -21.03 -19.81
CA VAL A 528 1.43 -20.86 -18.39
C VAL A 528 2.88 -20.41 -18.26
N LEU A 529 3.10 -19.28 -17.57
CA LEU A 529 4.43 -18.80 -17.21
C LEU A 529 4.67 -19.09 -15.72
N ASP A 530 5.64 -19.93 -15.41
CA ASP A 530 6.10 -20.11 -14.02
C ASP A 530 7.27 -19.16 -13.73
N GLU A 531 7.34 -18.66 -12.51
CA GLU A 531 8.28 -17.61 -12.10
C GLU A 531 8.23 -16.40 -13.07
N ALA A 532 7.02 -15.86 -13.26
CA ALA A 532 6.71 -14.79 -14.23
C ALA A 532 7.49 -13.48 -14.00
N GLN A 533 8.25 -13.36 -12.91
CA GLN A 533 9.24 -12.28 -12.76
C GLN A 533 10.27 -12.24 -13.91
N ALA A 534 10.46 -13.33 -14.65
CA ALA A 534 11.32 -13.37 -15.82
C ALA A 534 10.91 -12.37 -16.92
N ILE A 535 9.64 -11.91 -16.94
CA ILE A 535 9.13 -10.97 -17.95
C ILE A 535 8.93 -9.53 -17.46
N LYS A 536 9.45 -9.18 -16.27
CA LYS A 536 9.31 -7.83 -15.68
C LYS A 536 9.74 -6.70 -16.61
N ASN A 537 10.88 -6.88 -17.27
CA ASN A 537 11.38 -5.90 -18.22
C ASN A 537 10.86 -6.19 -19.63
N HIS A 538 9.80 -5.47 -20.01
CA HIS A 538 9.18 -5.57 -21.33
C HIS A 538 10.13 -5.35 -22.51
N SER A 539 11.27 -4.68 -22.36
CA SER A 539 12.20 -4.46 -23.48
C SER A 539 13.04 -5.69 -23.84
N THR A 540 13.12 -6.68 -22.93
CA THR A 540 13.96 -7.87 -23.09
C THR A 540 13.49 -8.78 -24.22
N ARG A 541 14.44 -9.49 -24.85
CA ARG A 541 14.15 -10.45 -25.93
C ARG A 541 13.17 -11.55 -25.48
N GLN A 542 13.29 -12.00 -24.23
CA GLN A 542 12.40 -13.01 -23.64
C GLN A 542 10.97 -12.48 -23.51
N SER A 543 10.78 -11.28 -22.95
CA SER A 543 9.44 -10.66 -22.81
C SER A 543 8.78 -10.36 -24.15
N LYS A 544 9.57 -9.99 -25.18
CA LYS A 544 9.07 -9.85 -26.54
C LYS A 544 8.61 -11.19 -27.13
N ALA A 545 9.38 -12.26 -26.95
CA ALA A 545 9.01 -13.60 -27.45
C ALA A 545 7.76 -14.15 -26.76
N VAL A 546 7.63 -13.96 -25.44
CA VAL A 546 6.43 -14.37 -24.68
C VAL A 546 5.15 -13.71 -25.21
N ARG A 547 5.20 -12.43 -25.58
CA ARG A 547 4.03 -11.70 -26.10
C ARG A 547 3.62 -12.08 -27.52
N GLN A 548 4.51 -12.71 -28.27
CA GLN A 548 4.19 -13.23 -29.60
C GLN A 548 3.41 -14.55 -29.54
N LEU A 549 3.28 -15.16 -28.35
CA LEU A 549 2.56 -16.41 -28.18
C LEU A 549 1.03 -16.21 -28.36
N GLN A 550 0.44 -17.07 -29.19
CA GLN A 550 -0.99 -17.14 -29.39
C GLN A 550 -1.59 -18.17 -28.42
N ALA A 551 -2.56 -17.74 -27.62
CA ALA A 551 -3.17 -18.57 -26.59
C ALA A 551 -4.64 -18.19 -26.36
N HIS A 552 -5.50 -19.18 -26.13
CA HIS A 552 -6.89 -18.97 -25.69
C HIS A 552 -6.94 -18.41 -24.26
N ALA A 553 -6.20 -18.99 -23.33
CA ALA A 553 -6.04 -18.48 -21.96
C ALA A 553 -4.57 -18.37 -21.55
N ARG A 554 -4.27 -17.43 -20.65
CA ARG A 554 -2.90 -17.11 -20.23
C ARG A 554 -2.81 -17.07 -18.71
N PHE A 555 -1.85 -17.80 -18.15
CA PHE A 555 -1.64 -17.89 -16.72
C PHE A 555 -0.23 -17.48 -16.34
N ALA A 556 -0.10 -16.73 -15.26
CA ALA A 556 1.19 -16.39 -14.67
C ALA A 556 1.24 -16.89 -13.22
N LEU A 557 2.31 -17.59 -12.87
CA LEU A 557 2.59 -18.06 -11.53
C LEU A 557 3.75 -17.26 -10.97
N THR A 558 3.55 -16.66 -9.80
CA THR A 558 4.58 -15.85 -9.13
C THR A 558 4.33 -15.84 -7.62
N GLY A 559 5.38 -15.70 -6.81
CA GLY A 559 5.21 -15.44 -5.37
C GLY A 559 5.01 -13.95 -5.05
N THR A 560 5.29 -13.08 -6.02
CA THR A 560 5.41 -11.63 -5.87
C THR A 560 4.86 -10.94 -7.12
N PRO A 561 3.53 -10.87 -7.30
CA PRO A 561 2.90 -10.35 -8.52
C PRO A 561 3.21 -8.88 -8.77
N ILE A 562 3.38 -8.10 -7.70
CA ILE A 562 3.84 -6.72 -7.74
C ILE A 562 5.04 -6.68 -6.82
N GLU A 563 6.22 -6.64 -7.41
CA GLU A 563 7.45 -6.69 -6.61
C GLU A 563 7.99 -5.30 -6.34
N ASN A 564 7.95 -4.37 -7.31
CA ASN A 564 8.88 -3.24 -7.31
C ASN A 564 8.41 -1.94 -8.02
N HIS A 565 7.79 -2.00 -9.21
CA HIS A 565 7.30 -0.81 -9.93
C HIS A 565 6.02 -1.09 -10.71
N LEU A 566 5.20 -0.05 -10.97
CA LEU A 566 3.98 -0.16 -11.80
C LEU A 566 4.25 -0.70 -13.20
N GLY A 567 5.46 -0.53 -13.75
CA GLY A 567 5.86 -1.10 -15.05
C GLY A 567 5.94 -2.63 -15.08
N ASP A 568 6.20 -3.28 -13.94
CA ASP A 568 6.19 -4.74 -13.82
C ASP A 568 4.75 -5.26 -13.94
N LEU A 569 3.82 -4.55 -13.30
CA LEU A 569 2.38 -4.82 -13.38
C LEU A 569 1.91 -4.70 -14.83
N TRP A 570 2.33 -3.65 -15.55
CA TRP A 570 2.01 -3.51 -16.97
C TRP A 570 2.53 -4.70 -17.77
N SER A 571 3.80 -5.07 -17.63
CA SER A 571 4.41 -6.16 -18.39
C SER A 571 3.71 -7.51 -18.14
N LEU A 572 3.28 -7.75 -16.89
CA LEU A 572 2.51 -8.92 -16.53
C LEU A 572 1.12 -8.92 -17.18
N PHE A 573 0.39 -7.80 -17.11
CA PHE A 573 -0.96 -7.69 -17.69
C PHE A 573 -0.97 -7.60 -19.21
N ASP A 574 0.07 -7.06 -19.83
CA ASP A 574 0.29 -7.09 -21.28
C ASP A 574 0.43 -8.53 -21.80
N PHE A 575 0.94 -9.45 -20.96
CA PHE A 575 0.84 -10.89 -21.21
C PHE A 575 -0.54 -11.44 -20.88
N LEU A 576 -1.05 -11.27 -19.66
CA LEU A 576 -2.28 -11.92 -19.20
C LEU A 576 -3.51 -11.51 -20.02
N ASN A 577 -3.77 -10.20 -20.09
CA ASN A 577 -4.92 -9.61 -20.76
C ASN A 577 -4.43 -8.48 -21.68
N PRO A 578 -3.85 -8.83 -22.85
CA PRO A 578 -3.30 -7.84 -23.78
C PRO A 578 -4.35 -6.79 -24.12
N GLY A 579 -3.97 -5.52 -23.97
CA GLY A 579 -4.88 -4.41 -24.16
C GLY A 579 -5.54 -3.92 -22.87
N LEU A 580 -5.71 -4.68 -21.78
CA LEU A 580 -6.42 -4.19 -20.58
C LEU A 580 -5.86 -2.87 -20.03
N LEU A 581 -4.52 -2.78 -19.95
CA LEU A 581 -3.80 -1.59 -19.48
C LEU A 581 -3.28 -0.69 -20.62
N GLY A 582 -3.76 -0.91 -21.84
CA GLY A 582 -3.30 -0.20 -23.03
C GLY A 582 -1.83 -0.48 -23.34
N ASN A 583 -1.24 0.35 -24.20
CA ASN A 583 0.20 0.26 -24.49
C ASN A 583 1.04 0.87 -23.36
N ALA A 584 2.34 0.58 -23.35
CA ALA A 584 3.26 1.02 -22.29
C ALA A 584 3.26 2.55 -22.08
N ASN A 585 3.08 3.34 -23.15
CA ASN A 585 3.04 4.79 -23.06
C ASN A 585 1.73 5.31 -22.47
N GLN A 586 0.59 4.72 -22.85
CA GLN A 586 -0.73 5.02 -22.26
C GLN A 586 -0.70 4.70 -20.77
N PHE A 587 -0.27 3.50 -20.39
CA PHE A 587 -0.17 3.10 -18.98
C PHE A 587 0.76 4.00 -18.17
N LYS A 588 1.92 4.39 -18.73
CA LYS A 588 2.85 5.30 -18.05
C LYS A 588 2.23 6.66 -17.76
N ARG A 589 1.43 7.20 -18.70
CA ARG A 589 0.73 8.47 -18.49
C ARG A 589 -0.39 8.34 -17.46
N PHE A 590 -1.20 7.28 -17.55
CA PHE A 590 -2.24 6.96 -16.56
C PHE A 590 -1.66 6.79 -15.16
N ALA A 591 -0.58 6.02 -15.01
CA ALA A 591 0.12 5.86 -13.74
C ALA A 591 0.65 7.20 -13.17
N LYS A 592 1.06 8.13 -14.04
CA LYS A 592 1.53 9.46 -13.65
C LYS A 592 0.38 10.35 -13.18
N SER A 593 -0.78 10.32 -13.84
CA SER A 593 -1.94 11.12 -13.41
C SER A 593 -2.45 10.68 -12.04
N LEU A 594 -2.48 9.37 -11.76
CA LEU A 594 -2.85 8.84 -10.44
C LEU A 594 -1.91 9.30 -9.29
N ALA A 595 -0.67 9.68 -9.62
CA ALA A 595 0.34 10.12 -8.66
C ALA A 595 0.38 11.65 -8.45
N SER A 596 -0.37 12.44 -9.24
CA SER A 596 -0.20 13.91 -9.31
C SER A 596 -1.35 14.70 -8.66
N GLY A 597 -2.37 14.04 -8.07
CA GLY A 597 -3.50 14.70 -7.40
C GLY A 597 -3.30 14.88 -5.88
N ASP A 598 -4.14 15.72 -5.25
CA ASP A 598 -4.22 15.89 -3.79
C ASP A 598 -4.68 14.57 -3.12
N GLY A 599 -3.70 13.72 -2.81
CA GLY A 599 -3.87 12.35 -2.36
C GLY A 599 -3.60 11.34 -3.47
N GLU A 600 -2.52 10.57 -3.37
CA GLU A 600 -2.16 9.50 -4.31
C GLU A 600 -3.30 8.45 -4.43
N ASN A 601 -4.17 8.57 -5.43
CA ASN A 601 -5.36 7.72 -5.55
C ASN A 601 -5.17 6.57 -6.56
N TYR A 602 -4.55 5.48 -6.12
CA TYR A 602 -4.39 4.25 -6.93
C TYR A 602 -5.64 3.34 -6.96
N ALA A 603 -6.78 3.76 -6.40
CA ALA A 603 -7.97 2.93 -6.31
C ALA A 603 -8.50 2.44 -7.69
N PRO A 604 -8.49 3.26 -8.76
CA PRO A 604 -8.93 2.80 -10.07
C PRO A 604 -8.06 1.68 -10.63
N LEU A 605 -6.74 1.83 -10.54
CA LEU A 605 -5.80 0.80 -10.99
C LEU A 605 -5.95 -0.49 -10.20
N ARG A 606 -6.11 -0.40 -8.86
CA ARG A 606 -6.33 -1.58 -8.00
C ARG A 606 -7.63 -2.31 -8.36
N ARG A 607 -8.73 -1.59 -8.55
CA ARG A 607 -10.02 -2.18 -8.96
C ARG A 607 -9.92 -2.87 -10.32
N LEU A 608 -9.16 -2.31 -11.24
CA LEU A 608 -8.97 -2.86 -12.59
C LEU A 608 -8.18 -4.19 -12.58
N VAL A 609 -7.13 -4.31 -11.75
CA VAL A 609 -6.24 -5.49 -11.77
C VAL A 609 -6.64 -6.59 -10.79
N ALA A 610 -7.31 -6.25 -9.69
CA ALA A 610 -7.62 -7.19 -8.61
C ALA A 610 -8.37 -8.47 -9.04
N PRO A 611 -9.38 -8.43 -9.95
CA PRO A 611 -10.13 -9.63 -10.33
C PRO A 611 -9.27 -10.72 -10.99
N TYR A 612 -8.10 -10.34 -11.53
CA TYR A 612 -7.21 -11.22 -12.28
C TYR A 612 -6.06 -11.75 -11.42
N ILE A 613 -6.00 -11.44 -10.12
CA ILE A 613 -4.91 -11.85 -9.24
C ILE A 613 -5.48 -12.61 -8.04
N LEU A 614 -5.16 -13.90 -7.95
CA LEU A 614 -5.44 -14.71 -6.75
C LEU A 614 -4.16 -14.82 -5.92
N ARG A 615 -4.13 -14.18 -4.74
CA ARG A 615 -2.97 -14.21 -3.83
C ARG A 615 -3.38 -14.66 -2.44
N ARG A 616 -2.65 -15.65 -1.91
CA ARG A 616 -2.82 -16.20 -0.56
C ARG A 616 -1.48 -16.30 0.14
N LEU A 617 -1.46 -15.99 1.44
CA LEU A 617 -0.23 -15.98 2.24
C LEU A 617 -0.16 -17.19 3.18
N LYS A 618 1.04 -17.68 3.49
CA LYS A 618 1.20 -18.75 4.48
C LYS A 618 0.86 -18.33 5.91
N THR A 619 0.99 -17.04 6.20
CA THR A 619 0.64 -16.44 7.49
C THR A 619 -0.87 -16.35 7.70
N ASP A 620 -1.67 -16.60 6.66
CA ASP A 620 -3.12 -16.63 6.76
C ASP A 620 -3.56 -17.97 7.37
N LYS A 621 -3.91 -17.91 8.66
CA LYS A 621 -4.41 -19.07 9.42
C LYS A 621 -5.73 -19.61 8.88
N SER A 622 -6.48 -18.87 8.06
CA SER A 622 -7.68 -19.41 7.40
C SER A 622 -7.34 -20.39 6.27
N ILE A 623 -6.09 -20.40 5.80
CA ILE A 623 -5.61 -21.15 4.64
C ILE A 623 -4.73 -22.33 5.06
N ILE A 624 -3.85 -22.13 6.05
CA ILE A 624 -2.96 -23.16 6.57
C ILE A 624 -3.07 -23.25 8.09
N ASN A 625 -3.57 -24.38 8.59
CA ASN A 625 -3.56 -24.72 10.02
C ASN A 625 -2.40 -25.66 10.42
N ASP A 626 -1.75 -26.32 9.44
CA ASP A 626 -0.80 -27.41 9.70
C ASP A 626 0.68 -27.06 9.49
N LEU A 627 1.01 -25.85 8.99
CA LEU A 627 2.42 -25.49 8.93
C LEU A 627 2.91 -25.18 10.35
N PRO A 628 4.00 -25.80 10.81
CA PRO A 628 4.61 -25.49 12.09
C PRO A 628 5.13 -24.05 12.10
N ASP A 629 5.54 -23.52 13.25
CA ASP A 629 5.98 -22.12 13.33
C ASP A 629 7.32 -21.91 12.59
N LYS A 630 7.44 -20.76 11.91
CA LYS A 630 8.73 -20.25 11.40
C LYS A 630 9.22 -19.14 12.31
N THR A 631 10.41 -19.30 12.86
CA THR A 631 11.06 -18.26 13.67
C THR A 631 12.29 -17.75 12.95
N GLU A 632 12.33 -16.45 12.66
CA GLU A 632 13.49 -15.80 12.04
C GLU A 632 14.31 -15.08 13.11
N MET A 633 15.60 -15.40 13.16
CA MET A 633 16.55 -14.87 14.13
C MET A 633 17.71 -14.19 13.41
N LYS A 634 18.04 -12.97 13.84
CA LYS A 634 19.26 -12.28 13.43
C LYS A 634 20.41 -12.77 14.30
N VAL A 635 21.49 -13.24 13.67
CA VAL A 635 22.69 -13.72 14.35
C VAL A 635 23.83 -12.75 14.06
N PHE A 636 24.12 -11.90 15.03
CA PHE A 636 25.18 -10.90 14.92
C PHE A 636 26.55 -11.54 15.15
N CYS A 637 27.48 -11.27 14.24
CA CYS A 637 28.84 -11.81 14.25
C CYS A 637 29.85 -10.65 14.33
N GLY A 638 30.58 -10.52 15.44
CA GLY A 638 31.65 -9.52 15.58
C GLY A 638 32.90 -9.90 14.79
N LEU A 639 33.42 -9.00 13.94
CA LEU A 639 34.58 -9.27 13.08
C LEU A 639 35.80 -9.78 13.85
N SER A 640 36.54 -10.74 13.29
CA SER A 640 37.86 -11.10 13.80
C SER A 640 38.86 -9.94 13.60
N THR A 641 39.96 -9.93 14.34
CA THR A 641 41.04 -8.95 14.18
C THR A 641 41.57 -8.89 12.75
N LYS A 642 41.69 -10.05 12.08
CA LYS A 642 42.14 -10.14 10.68
C LYS A 642 41.12 -9.52 9.73
N GLN A 643 39.82 -9.80 9.94
CA GLN A 643 38.76 -9.21 9.13
C GLN A 643 38.65 -7.70 9.34
N ALA A 644 38.69 -7.22 10.58
CA ALA A 644 38.59 -5.78 10.90
C ALA A 644 39.71 -4.97 10.24
N LYS A 645 40.96 -5.46 10.33
CA LYS A 645 42.12 -4.82 9.68
C LYS A 645 41.97 -4.78 8.16
N LEU A 646 41.58 -5.90 7.54
CA LEU A 646 41.40 -6.00 6.09
C LEU A 646 40.24 -5.12 5.61
N TYR A 647 39.16 -5.06 6.37
CA TYR A 647 37.99 -4.24 6.09
C TYR A 647 38.33 -2.74 6.12
N GLN A 648 39.03 -2.28 7.16
CA GLN A 648 39.48 -0.89 7.27
C GLN A 648 40.45 -0.50 6.14
N GLN A 649 41.41 -1.36 5.83
CA GLN A 649 42.33 -1.14 4.71
C GLN A 649 41.56 -1.00 3.39
N THR A 650 40.62 -1.90 3.14
CA THR A 650 39.77 -1.88 1.93
C THR A 650 38.92 -0.60 1.85
N ALA A 651 38.37 -0.13 2.96
CA ALA A 651 37.63 1.13 3.00
C ALA A 651 38.50 2.36 2.69
N LYS A 652 39.74 2.40 3.21
CA LYS A 652 40.70 3.48 2.91
C LYS A 652 41.16 3.48 1.45
N THR A 653 41.33 2.30 0.85
CA THR A 653 41.66 2.17 -0.57
C THR A 653 40.50 2.66 -1.44
N LEU A 654 39.25 2.28 -1.12
CA LEU A 654 38.07 2.79 -1.81
C LEU A 654 37.98 4.31 -1.75
N GLU A 655 38.21 4.93 -0.59
CA GLU A 655 38.21 6.39 -0.43
C GLU A 655 39.22 7.06 -1.38
N THR A 656 40.40 6.46 -1.52
CA THR A 656 41.47 7.00 -2.38
C THR A 656 41.09 6.89 -3.87
N GLU A 657 40.55 5.74 -4.28
CA GLU A 657 40.18 5.50 -5.69
C GLU A 657 38.90 6.26 -6.10
N LEU A 658 37.98 6.55 -5.17
CA LEU A 658 36.78 7.35 -5.45
C LEU A 658 37.10 8.83 -5.74
N LYS A 659 38.25 9.35 -5.26
CA LYS A 659 38.69 10.73 -5.53
C LYS A 659 39.09 10.95 -7.00
N SER A 660 39.53 9.89 -7.68
CA SER A 660 40.04 9.96 -9.06
C SER A 660 39.15 9.30 -10.12
N THR A 661 37.98 8.76 -9.73
CA THR A 661 37.11 7.98 -10.63
C THR A 661 35.72 8.59 -10.76
N ALA A 662 35.24 8.77 -12.01
CA ALA A 662 33.92 9.33 -12.31
C ALA A 662 33.12 8.46 -13.30
N GLY A 663 31.83 8.76 -13.47
CA GLY A 663 30.96 8.14 -14.48
C GLY A 663 30.81 6.61 -14.33
N ILE A 664 30.86 5.89 -15.45
CA ILE A 664 30.64 4.42 -15.47
C ILE A 664 31.74 3.65 -14.72
N GLN A 665 32.98 4.15 -14.75
CA GLN A 665 34.11 3.55 -14.04
C GLN A 665 33.87 3.59 -12.52
N ARG A 666 33.28 4.68 -12.01
CA ARG A 666 32.89 4.79 -10.60
C ARG A 666 31.87 3.73 -10.23
N LYS A 667 30.83 3.53 -11.05
CA LYS A 667 29.79 2.52 -10.76
C LYS A 667 30.38 1.11 -10.69
N GLY A 668 31.26 0.76 -11.64
CA GLY A 668 31.98 -0.52 -11.63
C GLY A 668 32.86 -0.69 -10.40
N LEU A 669 33.57 0.37 -9.99
CA LEU A 669 34.42 0.38 -8.80
C LEU A 669 33.61 0.10 -7.53
N VAL A 670 32.51 0.83 -7.33
CA VAL A 670 31.64 0.67 -6.15
C VAL A 670 31.11 -0.76 -6.04
N LEU A 671 30.60 -1.33 -7.13
CA LEU A 671 30.12 -2.71 -7.14
C LEU A 671 31.23 -3.72 -6.80
N ALA A 672 32.44 -3.52 -7.32
CA ALA A 672 33.58 -4.36 -7.00
C ALA A 672 33.92 -4.31 -5.49
N TYR A 673 33.93 -3.12 -4.88
CA TYR A 673 34.22 -2.99 -3.45
C TYR A 673 33.12 -3.52 -2.54
N LEU A 674 31.84 -3.33 -2.89
CA LEU A 674 30.73 -3.95 -2.16
C LEU A 674 30.88 -5.48 -2.11
N MET A 675 31.30 -6.09 -3.22
CA MET A 675 31.62 -7.52 -3.27
C MET A 675 32.81 -7.87 -2.37
N ARG A 676 33.91 -7.09 -2.41
CA ARG A 676 35.09 -7.32 -1.55
C ARG A 676 34.73 -7.24 -0.07
N PHE A 677 33.95 -6.26 0.36
CA PHE A 677 33.53 -6.14 1.75
C PHE A 677 32.68 -7.34 2.19
N LYS A 678 31.75 -7.81 1.34
CA LYS A 678 30.97 -9.03 1.61
C LYS A 678 31.88 -10.27 1.74
N GLN A 679 32.88 -10.40 0.87
CA GLN A 679 33.87 -11.48 0.97
C GLN A 679 34.64 -11.42 2.29
N ILE A 680 35.09 -10.23 2.73
CA ILE A 680 35.77 -10.05 4.02
C ILE A 680 34.87 -10.47 5.19
N CYS A 681 33.58 -10.07 5.17
CA CYS A 681 32.61 -10.43 6.22
C CYS A 681 32.42 -11.96 6.32
N ASN A 682 32.52 -12.66 5.19
CA ASN A 682 32.43 -14.11 5.12
C ASN A 682 33.71 -14.82 5.57
N HIS A 683 34.85 -14.48 4.98
CA HIS A 683 36.16 -14.96 5.40
C HIS A 683 37.28 -14.09 4.79
N PRO A 684 38.33 -13.68 5.53
CA PRO A 684 39.40 -12.85 4.98
C PRO A 684 40.06 -13.50 3.75
N ASP A 685 40.25 -14.81 3.78
CA ASP A 685 40.88 -15.59 2.70
C ASP A 685 40.04 -15.64 1.41
N GLN A 686 38.73 -15.34 1.48
CA GLN A 686 37.88 -15.25 0.30
C GLN A 686 38.31 -14.06 -0.60
N LEU A 687 38.79 -12.98 0.01
CA LEU A 687 39.32 -11.83 -0.72
C LEU A 687 40.80 -12.02 -1.09
N THR A 688 41.64 -12.47 -0.15
CA THR A 688 43.10 -12.58 -0.38
C THR A 688 43.47 -13.78 -1.25
N LYS A 689 42.58 -14.76 -1.39
CA LYS A 689 42.78 -16.01 -2.14
C LYS A 689 43.95 -16.86 -1.62
N THR A 690 44.25 -16.78 -0.32
CA THR A 690 45.29 -17.60 0.33
C THR A 690 44.87 -19.05 0.52
N GLY A 691 43.56 -19.31 0.65
CA GLY A 691 42.97 -20.65 0.57
C GLY A 691 42.93 -21.46 1.88
N ASP A 692 43.45 -20.96 2.98
CA ASP A 692 43.50 -21.71 4.26
C ASP A 692 42.16 -21.77 4.99
N TYR A 693 41.27 -20.78 4.78
CA TYR A 693 39.90 -20.70 5.32
C TYR A 693 39.76 -21.12 6.79
N THR A 694 40.76 -20.79 7.62
CA THR A 694 40.80 -21.26 9.01
C THR A 694 39.63 -20.68 9.81
N PRO A 695 38.75 -21.50 10.43
CA PRO A 695 37.51 -21.02 11.04
C PRO A 695 37.68 -19.85 12.02
N LYS A 696 38.72 -19.86 12.85
CA LYS A 696 39.04 -18.80 13.84
C LYS A 696 39.29 -17.42 13.22
N ASP A 697 39.67 -17.37 11.95
CA ASP A 697 39.94 -16.12 11.24
C ASP A 697 38.65 -15.44 10.74
N SER A 698 37.50 -16.11 10.81
CA SER A 698 36.19 -15.56 10.47
C SER A 698 35.16 -15.74 11.59
N ALA A 699 34.59 -14.62 12.01
CA ALA A 699 33.49 -14.58 12.96
C ALA A 699 32.30 -15.48 12.56
N LYS A 700 31.97 -15.49 11.27
CA LYS A 700 30.84 -16.28 10.75
C LYS A 700 31.15 -17.76 10.74
N PHE A 701 32.40 -18.17 10.47
CA PHE A 701 32.78 -19.60 10.55
C PHE A 701 32.75 -20.08 11.99
N THR A 702 33.30 -19.31 12.94
CA THR A 702 33.21 -19.63 14.37
C THR A 702 31.76 -19.78 14.81
N ARG A 703 30.91 -18.79 14.47
CA ARG A 703 29.49 -18.82 14.85
C ARG A 703 28.71 -19.95 14.17
N LEU A 704 29.06 -20.26 12.92
CA LEU A 704 28.48 -21.37 12.19
C LEU A 704 28.81 -22.71 12.87
N ALA A 705 30.07 -22.91 13.25
CA ALA A 705 30.52 -24.12 13.94
C ALA A 705 29.84 -24.30 15.30
N GLU A 706 29.74 -23.23 16.10
CA GLU A 706 29.01 -23.23 17.38
C GLU A 706 27.54 -23.64 17.20
N LEU A 707 26.82 -22.95 16.29
CA LEU A 707 25.41 -23.22 16.04
C LEU A 707 25.21 -24.63 15.47
N CYS A 708 26.08 -25.08 14.59
CA CYS A 708 25.97 -26.42 14.00
C CYS A 708 26.33 -27.53 14.98
N SER A 709 27.19 -27.29 15.96
CA SER A 709 27.46 -28.22 17.07
C SER A 709 26.21 -28.44 17.92
N GLU A 710 25.45 -27.36 18.19
CA GLU A 710 24.14 -27.50 18.87
C GLU A 710 23.13 -28.29 18.03
N ILE A 711 23.07 -28.04 16.72
CA ILE A 711 22.18 -28.75 15.78
C ILE A 711 22.54 -30.24 15.69
N GLU A 712 23.84 -30.55 15.62
CA GLU A 712 24.39 -31.91 15.61
C GLU A 712 23.97 -32.67 16.87
N SER A 713 24.12 -32.06 18.05
CA SER A 713 23.78 -32.70 19.33
C SER A 713 22.31 -33.12 19.45
N ARG A 714 21.43 -32.53 18.62
CA ARG A 714 19.99 -32.82 18.54
C ARG A 714 19.63 -33.76 17.38
N GLY A 715 20.61 -34.17 16.58
CA GLY A 715 20.39 -34.98 15.38
C GLY A 715 19.53 -34.28 14.32
N GLU A 716 19.56 -32.94 14.28
CA GLU A 716 18.77 -32.15 13.35
C GLU A 716 19.53 -31.87 12.05
N LYS A 717 18.77 -31.51 11.00
CA LYS A 717 19.33 -31.20 9.69
C LYS A 717 19.26 -29.72 9.38
N VAL A 718 20.29 -29.24 8.68
CA VAL A 718 20.47 -27.81 8.38
C VAL A 718 20.73 -27.53 6.90
N LEU A 719 20.11 -26.46 6.40
CA LEU A 719 20.42 -25.87 5.10
C LEU A 719 21.29 -24.64 5.29
N ILE A 720 22.33 -24.49 4.47
CA ILE A 720 23.19 -23.30 4.48
C ILE A 720 23.11 -22.64 3.12
N PHE A 721 22.68 -21.38 3.08
CA PHE A 721 22.61 -20.58 1.87
C PHE A 721 23.73 -19.55 1.83
N THR A 722 24.42 -19.45 0.69
CA THR A 722 25.43 -18.43 0.42
C THR A 722 25.30 -17.86 -0.99
N GLN A 723 25.62 -16.58 -1.21
CA GLN A 723 25.68 -16.01 -2.55
C GLN A 723 26.93 -16.43 -3.35
N PHE A 724 27.97 -16.93 -2.67
CA PHE A 724 29.29 -17.19 -3.25
C PHE A 724 29.52 -18.67 -3.49
N LYS A 725 29.95 -19.03 -4.70
CA LYS A 725 30.30 -20.43 -5.00
C LYS A 725 31.63 -20.80 -4.33
N GLU A 726 32.57 -19.87 -4.26
CA GLU A 726 33.96 -20.13 -3.86
C GLU A 726 34.09 -20.55 -2.40
N ILE A 727 33.07 -20.31 -1.58
CA ILE A 727 33.06 -20.60 -0.15
C ILE A 727 32.31 -21.89 0.21
N THR A 728 31.63 -22.53 -0.75
CA THR A 728 30.84 -23.74 -0.45
C THR A 728 31.70 -24.89 0.03
N ASP A 729 32.88 -25.09 -0.56
CA ASP A 729 33.76 -26.19 -0.21
C ASP A 729 34.45 -25.94 1.15
N PRO A 730 34.96 -24.73 1.46
CA PRO A 730 35.39 -24.39 2.83
C PRO A 730 34.31 -24.55 3.90
N LEU A 731 33.07 -24.17 3.60
CA LEU A 731 31.94 -24.39 4.52
C LEU A 731 31.69 -25.88 4.75
N GLU A 732 31.78 -26.70 3.69
CA GLU A 732 31.62 -28.16 3.79
C GLU A 732 32.71 -28.76 4.66
N ALA A 733 33.97 -28.40 4.46
CA ALA A 733 35.09 -28.88 5.27
C ALA A 733 34.92 -28.54 6.76
N CYS A 734 34.53 -27.29 7.07
CA CYS A 734 34.28 -26.85 8.44
C CYS A 734 33.11 -27.63 9.08
N LEU A 735 32.01 -27.84 8.35
CA LEU A 735 30.85 -28.56 8.86
C LEU A 735 31.07 -30.08 8.92
N ALA A 736 31.86 -30.65 8.02
CA ALA A 736 32.20 -32.07 8.05
C ALA A 736 33.00 -32.41 9.32
N GLU A 737 33.86 -31.50 9.79
CA GLU A 737 34.55 -31.62 11.07
C GLU A 737 33.56 -31.56 12.26
N VAL A 738 32.62 -30.61 12.24
CA VAL A 738 31.60 -30.45 13.29
C VAL A 738 30.64 -31.64 13.38
N PHE A 739 30.14 -32.11 12.24
CA PHE A 739 29.16 -33.20 12.17
C PHE A 739 29.79 -34.59 12.11
N GLY A 740 31.12 -34.68 11.98
CA GLY A 740 31.85 -35.94 11.78
C GLY A 740 31.51 -36.70 10.48
N ARG A 741 30.78 -36.06 9.55
CA ARG A 741 30.34 -36.65 8.28
C ARG A 741 30.13 -35.59 7.21
N ASN A 742 30.40 -35.97 5.95
CA ASN A 742 30.30 -35.08 4.81
C ASN A 742 28.86 -34.65 4.52
N GLY A 743 28.71 -33.45 3.98
CA GLY A 743 27.44 -32.88 3.55
C GLY A 743 27.18 -33.01 2.06
N LEU A 744 26.24 -32.20 1.58
CA LEU A 744 25.97 -32.01 0.16
C LEU A 744 26.21 -30.55 -0.23
N ILE A 745 26.61 -30.32 -1.48
CA ILE A 745 26.81 -29.00 -2.07
C ILE A 745 26.02 -28.89 -3.37
N LEU A 746 25.20 -27.86 -3.51
CA LEU A 746 24.47 -27.55 -4.74
C LEU A 746 24.73 -26.10 -5.17
N HIS A 747 25.30 -25.94 -6.36
CA HIS A 747 25.60 -24.62 -6.93
C HIS A 747 25.25 -24.56 -8.43
N GLY A 748 25.39 -23.39 -9.05
CA GLY A 748 24.99 -23.17 -10.44
C GLY A 748 25.66 -24.11 -11.47
N GLY A 749 26.87 -24.60 -11.18
CA GLY A 749 27.61 -25.53 -12.02
C GLY A 749 27.22 -27.02 -11.85
N THR A 750 26.36 -27.36 -10.89
CA THR A 750 25.96 -28.76 -10.66
C THR A 750 25.05 -29.22 -11.80
N PRO A 751 25.34 -30.36 -12.48
CA PRO A 751 24.51 -30.89 -13.55
C PRO A 751 23.04 -31.05 -13.13
N ILE A 752 22.10 -30.67 -14.00
CA ILE A 752 20.65 -30.71 -13.67
C ILE A 752 20.20 -32.13 -13.30
N THR A 753 20.77 -33.14 -13.96
CA THR A 753 20.51 -34.56 -13.71
C THR A 753 20.89 -35.03 -12.30
N GLU A 754 21.93 -34.43 -11.70
CA GLU A 754 22.43 -34.81 -10.37
C GLU A 754 21.74 -34.07 -9.23
N ARG A 755 21.21 -32.86 -9.48
CA ARG A 755 20.56 -32.06 -8.44
C ARG A 755 19.43 -32.82 -7.74
N GLN A 756 18.72 -33.65 -8.48
CA GLN A 756 17.58 -34.39 -7.98
C GLN A 756 17.99 -35.49 -7.00
N SER A 757 19.00 -36.29 -7.34
CA SER A 757 19.50 -37.36 -6.47
C SER A 757 20.09 -36.81 -5.17
N MET A 758 20.68 -35.60 -5.21
CA MET A 758 21.13 -34.89 -4.01
C MET A 758 19.97 -34.52 -3.06
N VAL A 759 18.87 -33.97 -3.60
CA VAL A 759 17.68 -33.65 -2.79
C VAL A 759 17.08 -34.90 -2.15
N GLU A 760 16.97 -35.99 -2.93
CA GLU A 760 16.47 -37.27 -2.42
C GLU A 760 17.37 -37.84 -1.31
N ARG A 761 18.69 -37.81 -1.52
CA ARG A 761 19.66 -38.21 -0.47
C ARG A 761 19.52 -37.37 0.79
N PHE A 762 19.33 -36.07 0.68
CA PHE A 762 19.18 -35.19 1.84
C PHE A 762 17.88 -35.46 2.62
N GLN A 763 16.79 -35.74 1.91
CA GLN A 763 15.46 -35.95 2.51
C GLN A 763 15.33 -37.27 3.28
N ARG A 764 16.14 -38.30 2.98
CA ARG A 764 16.13 -39.58 3.72
C ARG A 764 16.54 -39.40 5.17
N GLU A 765 15.96 -40.14 6.10
CA GLU A 765 16.29 -40.06 7.53
C GLU A 765 17.78 -40.30 7.81
N ASP A 766 18.38 -41.31 7.15
CA ASP A 766 19.81 -41.64 7.18
C ASP A 766 20.70 -40.77 6.27
N GLY A 767 20.10 -39.74 5.66
CA GLY A 767 20.78 -38.81 4.76
C GLY A 767 21.81 -37.89 5.44
N PRO A 768 22.57 -37.12 4.65
CA PRO A 768 23.55 -36.16 5.15
C PRO A 768 22.95 -35.13 6.13
N PRO A 769 23.73 -34.65 7.11
CA PRO A 769 23.25 -33.73 8.16
C PRO A 769 23.00 -32.32 7.64
N PHE A 770 23.79 -31.88 6.65
CA PHE A 770 23.74 -30.53 6.14
C PHE A 770 23.79 -30.51 4.62
N PHE A 771 23.19 -29.47 4.05
CA PHE A 771 23.17 -29.20 2.61
C PHE A 771 23.49 -27.72 2.38
N ILE A 772 24.59 -27.44 1.68
CA ILE A 772 25.03 -26.10 1.30
C ILE A 772 24.51 -25.79 -0.10
N LEU A 773 23.81 -24.66 -0.25
CA LEU A 773 23.21 -24.23 -1.51
C LEU A 773 23.62 -22.81 -1.85
N SER A 774 24.00 -22.56 -3.11
CA SER A 774 24.14 -21.17 -3.56
C SER A 774 22.76 -20.54 -3.79
N LEU A 775 22.55 -19.27 -3.39
CA LEU A 775 21.23 -18.62 -3.46
C LEU A 775 20.57 -18.69 -4.86
N LYS A 776 21.36 -18.54 -5.93
CA LYS A 776 20.87 -18.65 -7.31
C LYS A 776 20.45 -20.07 -7.71
N ALA A 777 21.09 -21.08 -7.14
CA ALA A 777 20.79 -22.48 -7.45
C ALA A 777 19.68 -23.03 -6.52
N GLY A 778 19.66 -22.60 -5.26
CA GLY A 778 18.65 -22.91 -4.26
C GLY A 778 17.31 -22.15 -4.42
N GLY A 779 17.29 -21.03 -5.14
CA GLY A 779 16.07 -20.28 -5.47
C GLY A 779 15.13 -21.00 -6.44
N THR A 780 15.51 -22.17 -6.95
CA THR A 780 14.75 -22.95 -7.95
C THR A 780 14.12 -24.17 -7.29
N GLY A 781 12.91 -24.56 -7.70
CA GLY A 781 11.80 -25.35 -7.07
C GLY A 781 12.06 -26.59 -6.20
N LEU A 782 13.20 -26.72 -5.52
CA LEU A 782 13.57 -27.85 -4.66
C LEU A 782 12.69 -27.89 -3.40
N ASN A 783 12.33 -29.11 -2.98
CA ASN A 783 11.62 -29.37 -1.73
C ASN A 783 12.62 -29.94 -0.70
N LEU A 784 12.88 -29.22 0.39
CA LEU A 784 13.93 -29.53 1.39
C LEU A 784 13.37 -29.57 2.82
N THR A 785 12.17 -30.11 2.98
CA THR A 785 11.42 -30.21 4.25
C THR A 785 12.09 -31.02 5.36
N ALA A 786 13.11 -31.83 5.07
CA ALA A 786 13.84 -32.58 6.11
C ALA A 786 14.67 -31.68 7.05
N ALA A 787 14.96 -30.44 6.66
CA ALA A 787 15.69 -29.50 7.51
C ALA A 787 14.74 -28.72 8.44
N SER A 788 15.08 -28.68 9.74
CA SER A 788 14.46 -27.77 10.71
C SER A 788 15.25 -26.46 10.88
N HIS A 789 16.48 -26.41 10.38
CA HIS A 789 17.34 -25.22 10.44
C HIS A 789 17.68 -24.69 9.04
N VAL A 790 17.61 -23.38 8.87
CA VAL A 790 18.05 -22.66 7.67
C VAL A 790 19.02 -21.56 8.09
N ILE A 791 20.22 -21.55 7.55
CA ILE A 791 21.24 -20.53 7.81
C ILE A 791 21.48 -19.74 6.53
N HIS A 792 21.21 -18.44 6.53
CA HIS A 792 21.71 -17.51 5.52
C HIS A 792 23.07 -17.02 5.97
N PHE A 793 24.13 -17.57 5.38
CA PHE A 793 25.51 -17.30 5.77
C PHE A 793 25.93 -15.86 5.45
N ASP A 794 25.38 -15.29 4.38
CA ASP A 794 25.65 -13.90 3.97
C ASP A 794 24.37 -13.14 3.66
N ARG A 795 24.39 -11.83 3.97
CA ARG A 795 23.20 -10.98 3.83
C ARG A 795 23.00 -10.57 2.37
N TRP A 796 21.86 -10.95 1.81
CA TRP A 796 21.47 -10.55 0.48
C TRP A 796 20.67 -9.23 0.53
N TRP A 797 20.83 -8.38 -0.48
CA TRP A 797 20.18 -7.07 -0.51
C TRP A 797 18.68 -7.13 -0.79
N ASN A 798 18.21 -8.21 -1.45
CA ASN A 798 16.78 -8.40 -1.75
C ASN A 798 16.16 -9.45 -0.80
N PRO A 799 15.33 -9.05 0.17
CA PRO A 799 14.72 -9.99 1.13
C PRO A 799 13.85 -11.05 0.45
N ALA A 800 13.28 -10.78 -0.73
CA ALA A 800 12.46 -11.75 -1.46
C ALA A 800 13.26 -13.00 -1.88
N ILE A 801 14.53 -12.84 -2.26
CA ILE A 801 15.39 -13.97 -2.66
C ILE A 801 15.75 -14.85 -1.45
N GLU A 802 16.02 -14.24 -0.29
CA GLU A 802 16.27 -15.00 0.94
C GLU A 802 15.00 -15.72 1.44
N ASN A 803 13.86 -15.03 1.39
CA ASN A 803 12.57 -15.64 1.75
C ASN A 803 12.26 -16.82 0.82
N GLN A 804 12.55 -16.66 -0.48
CA GLN A 804 12.43 -17.74 -1.45
C GLN A 804 13.36 -18.94 -1.14
N ALA A 805 14.59 -18.69 -0.71
CA ALA A 805 15.48 -19.77 -0.26
C ALA A 805 14.99 -20.43 1.04
N THR A 806 14.49 -19.64 1.99
CA THR A 806 13.93 -20.11 3.28
C THR A 806 12.71 -21.01 3.10
N ASP A 807 11.82 -20.60 2.20
CA ASP A 807 10.59 -21.32 1.85
C ASP A 807 10.83 -22.70 1.22
N ARG A 808 12.09 -23.10 0.96
CA ARG A 808 12.43 -24.48 0.55
C ARG A 808 12.35 -25.48 1.69
N ALA A 809 12.68 -25.05 2.91
CA ALA A 809 12.48 -25.83 4.12
C ALA A 809 11.09 -25.58 4.74
N TYR A 810 10.62 -24.32 4.68
CA TYR A 810 9.31 -23.93 5.18
C TYR A 810 8.21 -24.13 4.11
N ARG A 811 7.92 -25.39 3.78
CA ARG A 811 6.94 -25.78 2.74
C ARG A 811 5.98 -26.84 3.27
N ILE A 812 4.82 -26.98 2.62
CA ILE A 812 3.85 -28.04 2.90
C ILE A 812 4.57 -29.40 2.86
N GLY A 813 4.41 -30.18 3.93
CA GLY A 813 5.16 -31.42 4.19
C GLY A 813 6.19 -31.27 5.31
N GLN A 814 6.51 -30.04 5.72
CA GLN A 814 7.28 -29.77 6.92
C GLN A 814 6.47 -30.16 8.17
N ARG A 815 7.11 -30.89 9.10
CA ARG A 815 6.50 -31.37 10.35
C ARG A 815 7.15 -30.78 11.60
N ARG A 816 8.26 -30.06 11.45
CA ARG A 816 9.03 -29.44 12.55
C ARG A 816 9.05 -27.92 12.39
N ASN A 817 9.11 -27.20 13.51
CA ASN A 817 9.34 -25.75 13.50
C ASN A 817 10.62 -25.44 12.72
N VAL A 818 10.59 -24.40 11.90
CA VAL A 818 11.73 -23.99 11.07
C VAL A 818 12.40 -22.77 11.68
N LEU A 819 13.66 -22.93 12.11
CA LEU A 819 14.49 -21.87 12.65
C LEU A 819 15.38 -21.30 11.54
N VAL A 820 15.21 -20.01 11.25
CA VAL A 820 15.92 -19.30 10.19
C VAL A 820 16.93 -18.35 10.82
N HIS A 821 18.21 -18.62 10.62
CA HIS A 821 19.34 -17.87 11.15
C HIS A 821 19.91 -16.97 10.06
N LYS A 822 19.81 -15.65 10.24
CA LYS A 822 20.33 -14.65 9.30
C LYS A 822 21.62 -14.08 9.87
N PHE A 823 22.77 -14.49 9.33
CA PHE A 823 24.07 -14.03 9.82
C PHE A 823 24.33 -12.60 9.33
N ILE A 824 24.73 -11.73 10.25
CA ILE A 824 24.98 -10.31 10.00
C ILE A 824 26.27 -9.92 10.71
N THR A 825 27.26 -9.43 9.97
CA THR A 825 28.49 -8.95 10.58
C THR A 825 28.33 -7.53 11.16
N THR A 826 28.54 -7.39 12.47
CA THR A 826 28.32 -6.14 13.23
C THR A 826 29.30 -5.03 12.84
N GLY A 827 28.83 -3.78 12.79
CA GLY A 827 29.62 -2.60 12.45
C GLY A 827 29.99 -2.47 10.98
N THR A 828 29.50 -3.38 10.12
CA THR A 828 29.85 -3.45 8.69
C THR A 828 28.70 -3.03 7.78
N LEU A 829 28.94 -3.12 6.46
CA LEU A 829 27.90 -2.94 5.46
C LEU A 829 26.71 -3.90 5.64
N GLU A 830 26.90 -5.10 6.20
CA GLU A 830 25.81 -6.09 6.31
C GLU A 830 24.75 -5.63 7.31
N GLU A 831 25.19 -5.06 8.43
CA GLU A 831 24.29 -4.48 9.44
C GLU A 831 23.53 -3.27 8.88
N ARG A 832 24.20 -2.45 8.06
CA ARG A 832 23.55 -1.30 7.41
C ARG A 832 22.55 -1.73 6.34
N ILE A 833 22.86 -2.75 5.55
CA ILE A 833 21.89 -3.39 4.64
C ILE A 833 20.70 -3.89 5.44
N ASP A 834 20.92 -4.57 6.56
CA ASP A 834 19.82 -5.09 7.38
C ASP A 834 18.95 -3.98 8.01
N LYS A 835 19.57 -2.89 8.48
CA LYS A 835 18.87 -1.68 8.95
C LYS A 835 18.05 -1.03 7.84
N LEU A 836 18.58 -0.94 6.62
CA LEU A 836 17.83 -0.43 5.46
C LEU A 836 16.62 -1.31 5.11
N ILE A 837 16.79 -2.64 5.12
CA ILE A 837 15.70 -3.59 4.88
C ILE A 837 14.64 -3.50 5.98
N SER A 838 15.05 -3.34 7.24
CA SER A 838 14.15 -3.32 8.41
C SER A 838 13.46 -1.96 8.64
N GLY A 839 14.12 -0.85 8.30
CA GLY A 839 13.72 0.51 8.69
C GLY A 839 12.56 1.13 7.90
N LYS A 840 12.01 0.48 6.87
CA LYS A 840 11.00 1.09 5.98
C LYS A 840 9.98 0.10 5.40
N GLN A 841 9.23 -0.68 6.18
CA GLN A 841 8.23 -1.59 5.58
C GLN A 841 7.15 -0.91 4.70
N ASN A 842 6.88 0.40 4.83
CA ASN A 842 5.96 1.13 3.94
C ASN A 842 6.62 1.82 2.73
N THR A 843 7.87 2.27 2.83
CA THR A 843 8.59 2.97 1.72
C THR A 843 9.61 2.07 1.00
N ALA A 844 10.03 0.97 1.62
CA ALA A 844 11.03 0.07 1.08
C ALA A 844 10.52 -0.70 -0.14
N ASN A 845 9.20 -0.94 -0.25
CA ASN A 845 8.60 -1.47 -1.49
C ASN A 845 8.81 -0.54 -2.71
N GLN A 846 9.11 0.75 -2.51
CA GLN A 846 9.44 1.68 -3.59
C GLN A 846 10.95 1.76 -3.91
N ILE A 847 11.83 1.29 -3.01
CA ILE A 847 13.30 1.45 -3.14
C ILE A 847 14.02 0.09 -3.35
N LEU A 848 13.42 -1.03 -2.97
CA LEU A 848 14.06 -2.36 -2.88
C LEU A 848 13.85 -3.25 -4.12
N THR A 849 14.21 -2.78 -5.30
CA THR A 849 14.34 -3.64 -6.47
C THR A 849 15.75 -4.23 -6.53
N SER A 850 15.85 -5.52 -6.90
CA SER A 850 17.13 -6.13 -7.31
C SER A 850 17.59 -5.48 -8.62
N GLY A 851 18.37 -4.42 -8.46
CA GLY A 851 18.80 -3.50 -9.52
C GLY A 851 18.80 -2.06 -9.03
N SER A 852 17.75 -1.63 -8.31
CA SER A 852 17.67 -0.27 -7.73
C SER A 852 18.48 -0.12 -6.46
N THR A 853 18.71 -1.15 -5.64
CA THR A 853 19.59 -1.00 -4.46
C THR A 853 21.05 -0.92 -4.90
N GLU A 854 21.51 -1.80 -5.81
CA GLU A 854 22.83 -1.69 -6.45
C GLU A 854 22.97 -0.34 -7.17
N LYS A 855 21.94 0.06 -7.94
CA LYS A 855 21.92 1.36 -8.61
C LYS A 855 21.92 2.52 -7.61
N ALA A 856 21.17 2.45 -6.52
CA ALA A 856 21.16 3.44 -5.45
C ALA A 856 22.54 3.54 -4.79
N PHE A 857 23.22 2.43 -4.50
CA PHE A 857 24.60 2.47 -4.00
C PHE A 857 25.57 3.08 -5.02
N THR A 858 25.39 2.79 -6.32
CA THR A 858 26.22 3.41 -7.37
C THR A 858 25.85 4.87 -7.65
N ASP A 859 24.68 5.33 -7.22
CA ASP A 859 24.17 6.69 -7.44
C ASP A 859 24.31 7.57 -6.18
N MET A 860 24.57 6.99 -4.99
CA MET A 860 24.97 7.71 -3.76
C MET A 860 26.19 8.58 -4.02
N ASN A 861 26.27 9.73 -3.35
CA ASN A 861 27.48 10.54 -3.39
C ASN A 861 28.63 9.84 -2.61
N ASN A 862 29.86 10.33 -2.78
CA ASN A 862 31.03 9.67 -2.20
C ASN A 862 30.99 9.64 -0.66
N ASP A 863 30.53 10.71 -0.01
CA ASP A 863 30.48 10.81 1.44
C ASP A 863 29.43 9.86 2.05
N GLU A 864 28.24 9.79 1.43
CA GLU A 864 27.19 8.83 1.77
C GLU A 864 27.68 7.39 1.64
N LEU A 865 28.35 7.07 0.53
CA LEU A 865 28.87 5.72 0.30
C LEU A 865 29.97 5.36 1.31
N LEU A 866 30.89 6.29 1.59
CA LEU A 866 31.97 6.06 2.57
C LEU A 866 31.40 5.89 3.97
N ASN A 867 30.44 6.73 4.36
CA ASN A 867 29.70 6.55 5.61
C ASN A 867 28.95 5.22 5.64
N PHE A 868 28.45 4.75 4.50
CA PHE A 868 27.75 3.47 4.39
C PHE A 868 28.66 2.24 4.45
N VAL A 869 29.94 2.34 4.06
CA VAL A 869 30.87 1.21 4.14
C VAL A 869 31.85 1.29 5.31
N ARG A 870 32.01 2.44 5.97
CA ARG A 870 32.95 2.65 7.08
C ARG A 870 32.71 1.70 8.25
N LEU A 871 33.75 1.06 8.77
CA LEU A 871 33.64 0.21 9.96
C LEU A 871 33.28 1.04 11.20
N ASP A 872 32.24 0.64 11.92
CA ASP A 872 31.91 1.21 13.23
C ASP A 872 32.56 0.39 14.35
N LEU A 873 33.65 0.92 14.90
CA LEU A 873 34.45 0.27 15.93
C LEU A 873 33.78 0.21 17.31
N ASN A 874 32.79 1.09 17.56
CA ASN A 874 32.10 1.13 18.86
C ASN A 874 31.06 0.01 18.97
N GLN A 875 30.56 -0.48 17.81
CA GLN A 875 29.62 -1.60 17.73
C GLN A 875 30.31 -2.94 17.45
N SER A 876 31.50 -2.96 16.84
CA SER A 876 32.17 -4.22 16.45
C SER A 876 32.86 -4.99 17.59
N THR A 877 33.05 -4.37 18.76
CA THR A 877 33.74 -4.95 19.94
C THR A 877 32.80 -5.30 21.09
N GLN A 878 31.50 -5.01 20.98
CA GLN A 878 30.48 -5.45 21.92
C GLN A 878 29.81 -6.73 21.38
N SER A 879 30.45 -7.88 21.60
CA SER A 879 29.84 -9.20 21.44
C SER A 879 30.47 -10.17 22.42
#